data_AF-A0A1J5F4B8-F1
#
_entry.id   AF-A0A1J5F4B8-F1
#
_cell.length_a   1.000
_cell.length_b   1.000
_cell.length_c   1.000
_cell.angle_alpha   90.00
_cell.angle_beta   90.00
_cell.angle_gamma   90.00
#
_symmetry.space_group_name_H-M   'P 1'
#
loop_
_entity.id
_entity.type
_entity.pdbx_description
1 polymer ?
#
loop_
_entity_poly.entity_id
_entity_poly.type
_entity_poly.pdbx_seq_one_letter_code
_entity_poly.pdbx_strand_id
1 'polypeptide(L)'
;MPDRHTLTLAGKCAKGDIITVRNADSGVVLGRTSRAASSTSWTLRIARLSTAPCRVRAEAGGESAEKAVSNAPEACLSPPVEPPTTPPPPTAGSGSYQVLAFNDLGMHCYDRDFSVLSLLPPFNVIHAQVVKKGGEPDLLNDSQVSVSYAAVTDQQGSRTTTSVGKTNFWDNIYGLFGVTRAVDVGILGAKMPGAANTPQPMGAYDPQKGWFTAAGIPITAIDDQGQTNDYPMMRITAKDKTTGTVLDSTDIVLPVSAEMHCSDCHASGGVAANSQEAANYGIAAWSIKTDSEQAYRQNILILHDAKHNTNLMASQPVLCASCHYSPALDLAGAGPQGNQLGKPLLSAVIHGRHGKTMAGNLPNTSNPAIIPENGTTSCYFCHPGSTTKCLRGAMGSAGLTCQNCHGGLLAVSGALGGNRTPWVNEPTCQSCHTGDAVSHLGSSIRGTVTYNPADPTATPLVATNKRFAEESNTLYRNSRGHSGIACESCHGSTHAIWPSLEPNDNVAATQIQGHAGTIIECSACHGTGLALTTAGPHGMHNVNDKAWNKDHEEFYKKDPLACQACHGTDLRGTVLSRAAAARTLAGDDNQVVSIAKGTRIGCGLCHDNPLTGGSDPVPTPTPTPTPAPGSPDGATLYTAYCASCHKALATSSKRGVGSNTIQQAIAADRGGMGSLTFLSTAQIDAIAYALSH
;
A
#
# COMPACT_ATOMS: atom_id res chain seq x y z
N MET A 1 -18.59 -19.48 -36.39
CA MET A 1 -19.48 -19.43 -35.20
C MET A 1 -18.67 -19.97 -34.03
N PRO A 2 -18.67 -19.36 -32.83
CA PRO A 2 -17.90 -19.93 -31.73
C PRO A 2 -18.54 -21.26 -31.33
N ASP A 3 -17.72 -22.31 -31.23
CA ASP A 3 -18.16 -23.65 -30.86
C ASP A 3 -18.84 -23.61 -29.48
N ARG A 4 -20.13 -23.97 -29.45
CA ARG A 4 -20.93 -23.98 -28.22
C ARG A 4 -20.92 -25.38 -27.65
N HIS A 5 -20.23 -25.58 -26.55
CA HIS A 5 -20.17 -26.89 -25.90
C HIS A 5 -21.48 -27.22 -25.17
N THR A 6 -21.82 -28.51 -25.13
CA THR A 6 -22.93 -29.04 -24.36
C THR A 6 -22.39 -30.10 -23.40
N LEU A 7 -22.67 -29.92 -22.11
CA LEU A 7 -22.31 -30.86 -21.06
C LEU A 7 -23.56 -31.58 -20.55
N THR A 8 -23.49 -32.91 -20.46
CA THR A 8 -24.56 -33.72 -19.88
C THR A 8 -24.01 -34.48 -18.69
N LEU A 9 -24.67 -34.35 -17.54
CA LEU A 9 -24.30 -34.99 -16.29
C LEU A 9 -25.45 -35.86 -15.80
N ALA A 10 -25.12 -36.95 -15.13
CA ALA A 10 -26.06 -37.78 -14.41
C ALA A 10 -25.44 -38.26 -13.10
N GLY A 11 -26.25 -38.38 -12.05
CA GLY A 11 -25.78 -38.80 -10.74
C GLY A 11 -26.91 -39.31 -9.85
N LYS A 12 -26.56 -39.69 -8.63
CA LYS A 12 -27.50 -40.09 -7.57
C LYS A 12 -27.29 -39.22 -6.34
N CYS A 13 -28.37 -38.85 -5.65
CA CYS A 13 -28.34 -38.10 -4.39
C CYS A 13 -29.62 -38.36 -3.59
N ALA A 14 -29.66 -37.90 -2.33
CA ALA A 14 -30.84 -37.98 -1.48
C ALA A 14 -32.06 -37.25 -2.10
N LYS A 15 -33.27 -37.59 -1.63
CA LYS A 15 -34.53 -37.05 -2.14
C LYS A 15 -34.73 -35.61 -1.65
N GLY A 16 -35.09 -34.70 -2.55
CA GLY A 16 -35.50 -33.33 -2.21
C GLY A 16 -34.42 -32.26 -2.32
N ASP A 17 -33.16 -32.62 -2.55
CA ASP A 17 -32.06 -31.66 -2.64
C ASP A 17 -31.99 -30.94 -4.00
N ILE A 18 -31.50 -29.69 -3.97
CA ILE A 18 -31.05 -28.97 -5.16
C ILE A 18 -29.61 -29.38 -5.44
N ILE A 19 -29.35 -29.91 -6.63
CA ILE A 19 -28.02 -30.27 -7.08
C ILE A 19 -27.40 -29.06 -7.76
N THR A 20 -26.30 -28.57 -7.21
CA THR A 20 -25.48 -27.53 -7.83
C THR A 20 -24.28 -28.17 -8.51
N VAL A 21 -24.15 -27.99 -9.83
CA VAL A 21 -23.00 -28.47 -10.59
C VAL A 21 -22.07 -27.29 -10.85
N ARG A 22 -20.80 -27.45 -10.48
CA ARG A 22 -19.72 -26.49 -10.64
C ARG A 22 -18.63 -27.04 -11.55
N ASN A 23 -17.86 -26.14 -12.15
CA ASN A 23 -16.52 -26.48 -12.61
C ASN A 23 -15.68 -26.76 -11.36
N ALA A 24 -15.07 -27.94 -11.26
CA ALA A 24 -14.35 -28.35 -10.05
C ALA A 24 -13.10 -27.48 -9.82
N ASP A 25 -12.48 -27.00 -10.90
CA ASP A 25 -11.22 -26.27 -10.88
C ASP A 25 -11.44 -24.77 -10.64
N SER A 26 -12.50 -24.18 -11.21
CA SER A 26 -12.81 -22.74 -11.05
C SER A 26 -13.88 -22.43 -9.99
N GLY A 27 -14.59 -23.44 -9.49
CA GLY A 27 -15.71 -23.28 -8.54
C GLY A 27 -16.97 -22.63 -9.14
N VAL A 28 -16.93 -22.16 -10.39
CA VAL A 28 -18.05 -21.51 -11.09
C VAL A 28 -19.23 -22.45 -11.20
N VAL A 29 -20.43 -21.98 -10.84
CA VAL A 29 -21.68 -22.74 -11.02
C VAL A 29 -22.01 -22.83 -12.51
N LEU A 30 -22.03 -24.05 -13.04
CA LEU A 30 -22.37 -24.33 -14.43
C LEU A 30 -23.87 -24.52 -14.61
N GLY A 31 -24.56 -25.03 -13.58
CA GLY A 31 -26.00 -25.23 -13.61
C GLY A 31 -26.54 -25.81 -12.32
N ARG A 32 -27.86 -25.73 -12.16
CA ARG A 32 -28.59 -26.31 -11.04
C ARG A 32 -29.73 -27.17 -11.56
N THR A 33 -30.04 -28.25 -10.85
CA THR A 33 -31.26 -29.02 -11.10
C THR A 33 -31.91 -29.37 -9.77
N SER A 34 -33.23 -29.23 -9.70
CA SER A 34 -34.04 -29.73 -8.61
C SER A 34 -34.67 -31.06 -9.00
N ARG A 35 -34.97 -31.88 -8.00
CA ARG A 35 -35.45 -33.24 -8.21
C ARG A 35 -36.92 -33.40 -7.83
N ALA A 36 -37.61 -34.29 -8.53
CA ALA A 36 -38.91 -34.80 -8.08
C ALA A 36 -38.73 -35.68 -6.84
N ALA A 37 -39.60 -35.54 -5.84
CA ALA A 37 -39.48 -36.18 -4.52
C ALA A 37 -39.40 -37.73 -4.55
N SER A 38 -39.76 -38.39 -5.65
CA SER A 38 -39.90 -39.84 -5.74
C SER A 38 -38.65 -40.60 -6.23
N SER A 39 -37.65 -39.95 -6.82
CA SER A 39 -36.52 -40.65 -7.47
C SER A 39 -35.21 -40.50 -6.68
N THR A 40 -34.18 -41.33 -6.91
CA THR A 40 -32.77 -41.17 -6.43
C THR A 40 -31.72 -40.80 -7.50
N SER A 41 -32.06 -40.81 -8.81
CA SER A 41 -31.17 -40.37 -9.92
C SER A 41 -31.55 -39.01 -10.55
N TRP A 42 -30.57 -38.18 -10.91
CA TRP A 42 -30.76 -36.90 -11.63
C TRP A 42 -29.98 -36.86 -12.94
N THR A 43 -30.42 -35.99 -13.84
CA THR A 43 -29.73 -35.64 -15.08
C THR A 43 -29.79 -34.13 -15.29
N LEU A 44 -28.69 -33.53 -15.71
CA LEU A 44 -28.61 -32.11 -16.05
C LEU A 44 -27.91 -31.96 -17.40
N ARG A 45 -28.55 -31.23 -18.32
CA ARG A 45 -27.96 -30.82 -19.59
C ARG A 45 -27.71 -29.32 -19.58
N ILE A 46 -26.45 -28.94 -19.75
CA ILE A 46 -25.99 -27.55 -19.77
C ILE A 46 -25.52 -27.25 -21.19
N ALA A 47 -26.23 -26.36 -21.88
CA ALA A 47 -25.93 -25.98 -23.25
C ALA A 47 -25.26 -24.60 -23.31
N ARG A 48 -24.54 -24.32 -24.40
CA ARG A 48 -23.90 -23.03 -24.69
C ARG A 48 -22.80 -22.64 -23.70
N LEU A 49 -22.04 -23.62 -23.21
CA LEU A 49 -20.84 -23.34 -22.44
C LEU A 49 -19.79 -22.68 -23.34
N SER A 50 -19.21 -21.58 -22.86
CA SER A 50 -18.12 -20.86 -23.55
C SER A 50 -16.83 -21.67 -23.60
N THR A 51 -16.62 -22.54 -22.60
CA THR A 51 -15.52 -23.52 -22.55
C THR A 51 -16.00 -24.81 -21.90
N ALA A 52 -15.50 -25.96 -22.38
CA ALA A 52 -15.75 -27.25 -21.73
C ALA A 52 -14.85 -27.40 -20.48
N PRO A 53 -15.41 -27.64 -19.27
CA PRO A 53 -14.61 -27.80 -18.07
C PRO A 53 -13.85 -29.14 -18.08
N CYS A 54 -12.64 -29.17 -17.50
CA CYS A 54 -11.87 -30.41 -17.36
C CYS A 54 -12.51 -31.36 -16.34
N ARG A 55 -12.98 -30.80 -15.23
CA ARG A 55 -13.63 -31.53 -14.14
C ARG A 55 -14.86 -30.78 -13.63
N VAL A 56 -15.81 -31.54 -13.10
CA VAL A 56 -17.06 -31.01 -12.57
C VAL A 56 -17.31 -31.55 -11.17
N ARG A 57 -17.81 -30.68 -10.29
CA ARG A 57 -18.22 -31.02 -8.92
C ARG A 57 -19.73 -30.87 -8.82
N ALA A 58 -20.42 -31.92 -8.39
CA ALA A 58 -21.83 -31.87 -8.04
C ALA A 58 -21.98 -31.82 -6.51
N GLU A 59 -22.78 -30.88 -6.01
CA GLU A 59 -22.98 -30.61 -4.58
C GLU A 59 -24.48 -30.70 -4.25
N ALA A 60 -24.83 -31.44 -3.20
CA ALA A 60 -26.20 -31.56 -2.69
C ALA A 60 -26.19 -31.97 -1.21
N GLY A 61 -27.02 -31.35 -0.37
CA GLY A 61 -27.21 -31.79 1.02
C GLY A 61 -25.96 -31.78 1.92
N GLY A 62 -24.92 -31.00 1.57
CA GLY A 62 -23.62 -31.00 2.26
C GLY A 62 -22.63 -32.04 1.75
N GLU A 63 -23.02 -32.90 0.82
CA GLU A 63 -22.15 -33.87 0.14
C GLU A 63 -21.68 -33.33 -1.22
N SER A 64 -20.51 -33.78 -1.67
CA SER A 64 -20.02 -33.46 -3.01
C SER A 64 -19.35 -34.66 -3.69
N ALA A 65 -19.45 -34.69 -5.02
CA ALA A 65 -18.78 -35.66 -5.86
C ALA A 65 -18.15 -34.98 -7.06
N GLU A 66 -16.87 -35.28 -7.34
CA GLU A 66 -16.13 -34.73 -8.47
C GLU A 66 -15.86 -35.79 -9.53
N LYS A 67 -15.92 -35.39 -10.81
CA LYS A 67 -15.61 -36.29 -11.92
C LYS A 67 -14.98 -35.53 -13.09
N ALA A 68 -14.03 -36.18 -13.76
CA ALA A 68 -13.49 -35.68 -15.03
C ALA A 68 -14.56 -35.71 -16.13
N VAL A 69 -14.55 -34.70 -16.99
CA VAL A 69 -15.46 -34.62 -18.14
C VAL A 69 -14.90 -35.46 -19.27
N SER A 70 -15.69 -36.41 -19.76
CA SER A 70 -15.35 -37.20 -20.94
C SER A 70 -15.31 -36.30 -22.18
N ASN A 71 -14.28 -36.47 -23.03
CA ASN A 71 -14.00 -35.62 -24.19
C ASN A 71 -13.75 -34.14 -23.83
N ALA A 72 -13.15 -33.89 -22.66
CA ALA A 72 -12.64 -32.57 -22.31
C ALA A 72 -11.51 -32.14 -23.27
N PRO A 73 -11.23 -30.83 -23.41
CA PRO A 73 -10.14 -30.33 -24.24
C PRO A 73 -8.80 -30.99 -23.92
N GLU A 74 -7.93 -31.14 -24.91
CA GLU A 74 -6.63 -31.84 -24.79
C GLU A 74 -5.73 -31.25 -23.69
N ALA A 75 -5.88 -29.95 -23.40
CA ALA A 75 -5.24 -29.25 -22.28
C ALA A 75 -5.56 -29.85 -20.88
N CYS A 76 -6.62 -30.65 -20.76
CA CYS A 76 -7.02 -31.34 -19.53
C CYS A 76 -6.28 -32.69 -19.31
N LEU A 77 -5.50 -33.17 -20.29
CA LEU A 77 -4.79 -34.47 -20.23
C LEU A 77 -3.34 -34.35 -19.74
N SER A 78 -2.84 -33.13 -19.53
CA SER A 78 -1.50 -32.90 -18.99
C SER A 78 -1.52 -32.98 -17.45
N PRO A 79 -0.58 -33.69 -16.80
CA PRO A 79 -0.45 -33.66 -15.34
C PRO A 79 -0.15 -32.22 -14.85
N PRO A 80 -0.38 -31.92 -13.56
CA PRO A 80 -0.08 -30.59 -13.01
C PRO A 80 1.39 -30.27 -13.27
N VAL A 81 1.63 -29.28 -14.12
CA VAL A 81 2.96 -28.69 -14.24
C VAL A 81 3.23 -28.05 -12.89
N GLU A 82 4.27 -28.53 -12.21
CA GLU A 82 4.84 -27.89 -11.04
C GLU A 82 4.94 -26.38 -11.32
N PRO A 83 4.43 -25.49 -10.44
CA PRO A 83 4.35 -24.07 -10.76
C PRO A 83 5.75 -23.60 -11.18
N PRO A 84 5.89 -22.90 -12.32
CA PRO A 84 7.19 -22.53 -12.83
C PRO A 84 7.96 -21.81 -11.72
N THR A 85 9.11 -22.38 -11.34
CA THR A 85 10.03 -21.75 -10.41
C THR A 85 10.46 -20.44 -11.04
N THR A 86 9.90 -19.32 -10.58
CA THR A 86 10.32 -17.99 -11.00
C THR A 86 11.81 -17.87 -10.74
N PRO A 87 12.67 -17.65 -11.77
CA PRO A 87 14.12 -17.60 -11.60
C PRO A 87 14.48 -16.57 -10.52
N PRO A 88 15.42 -16.86 -9.61
CA PRO A 88 15.75 -15.95 -8.51
C PRO A 88 16.09 -14.56 -9.05
N PRO A 89 15.75 -13.49 -8.30
CA PRO A 89 16.00 -12.14 -8.74
C PRO A 89 17.53 -11.94 -8.89
N PRO A 90 17.98 -11.19 -9.90
CA PRO A 90 19.39 -10.89 -10.11
C PRO A 90 19.98 -10.17 -8.90
N THR A 91 21.26 -10.48 -8.64
CA THR A 91 22.06 -9.87 -7.57
C THR A 91 22.34 -8.39 -7.90
N ALA A 92 22.33 -7.53 -6.87
CA ALA A 92 22.56 -6.10 -7.01
C ALA A 92 23.77 -5.76 -7.88
N GLY A 93 23.57 -4.88 -8.88
CA GLY A 93 24.65 -4.22 -9.60
C GLY A 93 25.41 -5.02 -10.66
N SER A 94 25.17 -6.33 -10.86
CA SER A 94 26.02 -7.15 -11.76
C SER A 94 25.56 -7.24 -13.22
N GLY A 95 24.37 -6.71 -13.56
CA GLY A 95 23.80 -6.76 -14.92
C GLY A 95 23.98 -5.47 -15.73
N SER A 96 23.90 -5.57 -17.06
CA SER A 96 23.90 -4.42 -17.98
C SER A 96 22.58 -3.63 -18.01
N TYR A 97 21.56 -4.11 -17.31
CA TYR A 97 20.23 -3.51 -17.25
C TYR A 97 19.74 -3.44 -15.80
N GLN A 98 18.77 -2.57 -15.54
CA GLN A 98 18.07 -2.44 -14.25
C GLN A 98 16.58 -2.21 -14.48
N VAL A 99 15.74 -3.03 -13.89
CA VAL A 99 14.30 -2.79 -13.74
C VAL A 99 14.10 -2.02 -12.43
N LEU A 100 13.54 -0.81 -12.56
CA LEU A 100 13.04 -0.02 -11.45
C LEU A 100 11.53 -0.13 -11.46
N ALA A 101 10.94 -0.71 -10.44
CA ALA A 101 9.49 -0.92 -10.37
C ALA A 101 8.95 -0.49 -9.01
N PHE A 102 7.69 -0.08 -9.00
CA PHE A 102 7.01 0.46 -7.83
C PHE A 102 5.50 0.38 -8.00
N ASN A 103 4.78 0.39 -6.88
CA ASN A 103 3.36 0.73 -6.86
C ASN A 103 3.18 2.24 -6.60
N ASP A 104 2.03 2.82 -6.97
CA ASP A 104 1.83 4.28 -7.00
C ASP A 104 1.42 4.92 -5.66
N LEU A 105 0.68 4.19 -4.82
CA LEU A 105 0.03 4.72 -3.62
C LEU A 105 0.61 4.23 -2.28
N GLY A 106 1.44 3.19 -2.31
CA GLY A 106 1.98 2.49 -1.14
C GLY A 106 0.97 1.65 -0.36
N MET A 107 -0.33 1.78 -0.63
CA MET A 107 -1.38 0.83 -0.27
C MET A 107 -2.68 1.17 -1.01
N HIS A 108 -3.30 0.18 -1.64
CA HIS A 108 -4.67 0.31 -2.14
C HIS A 108 -5.67 -0.23 -1.11
N CYS A 109 -6.81 0.43 -0.96
CA CYS A 109 -7.88 -0.01 -0.05
C CYS A 109 -9.07 -0.51 -0.87
N TYR A 110 -9.73 -1.59 -0.43
CA TYR A 110 -10.92 -2.10 -1.11
C TYR A 110 -11.98 -2.60 -0.13
N ASP A 111 -13.23 -2.69 -0.59
CA ASP A 111 -14.31 -3.22 0.25
C ASP A 111 -14.19 -4.74 0.44
N ARG A 112 -14.48 -5.21 1.66
CA ARG A 112 -14.55 -6.65 1.96
C ARG A 112 -15.78 -7.34 1.34
N ASP A 113 -16.89 -6.60 1.23
CA ASP A 113 -18.14 -7.03 0.62
C ASP A 113 -18.64 -6.00 -0.40
N PHE A 114 -19.07 -6.47 -1.56
CA PHE A 114 -19.57 -5.67 -2.68
C PHE A 114 -21.08 -5.79 -2.91
N SER A 115 -21.80 -6.53 -2.06
CA SER A 115 -23.22 -6.85 -2.28
C SER A 115 -24.19 -5.77 -1.81
N VAL A 116 -23.74 -4.88 -0.91
CA VAL A 116 -24.57 -3.82 -0.31
C VAL A 116 -24.14 -2.43 -0.77
N LEU A 117 -22.91 -2.03 -0.45
CA LEU A 117 -22.33 -0.75 -0.84
C LEU A 117 -20.84 -0.91 -1.10
N SER A 118 -20.28 -0.09 -1.99
CA SER A 118 -18.85 -0.06 -2.28
C SER A 118 -18.32 1.37 -2.35
N LEU A 119 -17.13 1.56 -1.78
CA LEU A 119 -16.28 2.74 -1.91
C LEU A 119 -15.21 2.55 -2.98
N LEU A 120 -14.52 1.41 -2.98
CA LEU A 120 -13.36 1.16 -3.84
C LEU A 120 -13.29 -0.32 -4.26
N PRO A 121 -13.01 -0.62 -5.55
CA PRO A 121 -12.83 -1.98 -6.01
C PRO A 121 -11.48 -2.56 -5.55
N PRO A 122 -11.28 -3.89 -5.61
CA PRO A 122 -9.95 -4.48 -5.55
C PRO A 122 -9.12 -3.93 -6.71
N PHE A 123 -7.96 -3.36 -6.40
CA PHE A 123 -7.15 -2.63 -7.35
C PHE A 123 -5.71 -2.53 -6.84
N ASN A 124 -4.76 -2.39 -7.76
CA ASN A 124 -3.40 -1.93 -7.51
C ASN A 124 -2.83 -1.47 -8.85
N VAL A 125 -1.79 -0.64 -8.81
CA VAL A 125 -1.08 -0.17 -10.00
C VAL A 125 0.39 -0.47 -9.84
N ILE A 126 0.97 -1.08 -10.87
CA ILE A 126 2.43 -1.24 -10.98
C ILE A 126 2.92 -0.35 -12.11
N HIS A 127 4.01 0.37 -11.84
CA HIS A 127 4.82 1.03 -12.84
C HIS A 127 6.21 0.40 -12.92
N ALA A 128 6.82 0.46 -14.11
CA ALA A 128 8.18 -0.02 -14.32
C ALA A 128 8.95 0.83 -15.33
N GLN A 129 10.20 1.13 -15.02
CA GLN A 129 11.19 1.71 -15.91
C GLN A 129 12.33 0.70 -16.12
N VAL A 130 12.77 0.55 -17.37
CA VAL A 130 13.89 -0.34 -17.69
C VAL A 130 15.07 0.51 -18.14
N VAL A 131 16.14 0.48 -17.36
CA VAL A 131 17.36 1.25 -17.60
C VAL A 131 18.41 0.32 -18.21
N LYS A 132 19.01 0.72 -19.33
CA LYS A 132 20.27 0.16 -19.80
C LYS A 132 21.41 0.92 -19.15
N LYS A 133 22.27 0.22 -18.41
CA LYS A 133 23.34 0.84 -17.64
C LYS A 133 24.46 1.38 -18.53
N GLY A 134 25.08 2.47 -18.09
CA GLY A 134 26.21 3.09 -18.77
C GLY A 134 26.60 4.42 -18.12
N GLY A 135 27.66 5.07 -18.60
CA GLY A 135 28.02 6.42 -18.13
C GLY A 135 26.86 7.40 -18.28
N GLU A 136 26.15 7.30 -19.40
CA GLU A 136 24.84 7.90 -19.65
C GLU A 136 23.81 6.76 -19.82
N PRO A 137 22.97 6.49 -18.80
CA PRO A 137 21.99 5.41 -18.87
C PRO A 137 20.84 5.74 -19.82
N ASP A 138 20.34 4.73 -20.54
CA ASP A 138 19.19 4.85 -21.45
C ASP A 138 17.93 4.25 -20.83
N LEU A 139 16.82 5.00 -20.88
CA LEU A 139 15.49 4.46 -20.58
C LEU A 139 14.92 3.74 -21.82
N LEU A 140 14.65 2.45 -21.67
CA LEU A 140 14.14 1.61 -22.76
C LEU A 140 12.61 1.68 -22.85
N ASN A 141 12.11 1.74 -24.07
CA ASN A 141 10.68 1.77 -24.37
C ASN A 141 10.17 0.43 -24.92
N ASP A 142 8.88 0.39 -25.27
CA ASP A 142 8.20 -0.80 -25.76
C ASP A 142 8.64 -1.26 -27.15
N SER A 143 9.47 -0.51 -27.89
CA SER A 143 10.12 -0.99 -29.12
C SER A 143 11.32 -1.91 -28.83
N GLN A 144 11.93 -1.77 -27.65
CA GLN A 144 13.16 -2.46 -27.26
C GLN A 144 12.91 -3.61 -26.29
N VAL A 145 11.96 -3.43 -25.36
CA VAL A 145 11.69 -4.41 -24.30
C VAL A 145 10.20 -4.72 -24.15
N SER A 146 9.92 -5.92 -23.63
CA SER A 146 8.61 -6.29 -23.08
C SER A 146 8.73 -6.47 -21.58
N VAL A 147 7.75 -5.97 -20.82
CA VAL A 147 7.72 -6.07 -19.36
C VAL A 147 6.51 -6.89 -18.92
N SER A 148 6.72 -7.76 -17.94
CA SER A 148 5.69 -8.64 -17.37
C SER A 148 5.80 -8.74 -15.85
N TYR A 149 4.72 -9.16 -15.20
CA TYR A 149 4.67 -9.39 -13.77
C TYR A 149 4.11 -10.77 -13.43
N ALA A 150 4.58 -11.36 -12.32
CA ALA A 150 4.07 -12.62 -11.78
C ALA A 150 4.17 -12.61 -10.25
N ALA A 151 3.32 -13.35 -9.55
CA ALA A 151 3.35 -13.40 -8.09
C ALA A 151 4.58 -14.19 -7.61
N VAL A 152 5.18 -13.73 -6.51
CA VAL A 152 6.28 -14.41 -5.82
C VAL A 152 5.95 -14.58 -4.35
N THR A 153 6.58 -15.58 -3.74
CA THR A 153 6.45 -15.81 -2.31
C THR A 153 7.26 -14.77 -1.55
N ASP A 154 6.65 -14.17 -0.53
CA ASP A 154 7.35 -13.27 0.37
C ASP A 154 8.26 -14.02 1.37
N GLN A 155 8.96 -13.26 2.23
CA GLN A 155 9.90 -13.82 3.20
C GLN A 155 9.20 -14.68 4.27
N GLN A 156 7.89 -14.50 4.46
CA GLN A 156 7.06 -15.22 5.42
C GLN A 156 6.42 -16.48 4.80
N GLY A 157 6.64 -16.73 3.51
CA GLY A 157 6.09 -17.90 2.83
C GLY A 157 4.70 -17.69 2.23
N SER A 158 4.16 -16.47 2.27
CA SER A 158 2.84 -16.13 1.72
C SER A 158 2.95 -15.72 0.24
N ARG A 159 1.91 -16.03 -0.53
CA ARG A 159 1.85 -15.76 -1.98
C ARG A 159 0.41 -15.59 -2.42
N THR A 160 0.18 -14.61 -3.30
CA THR A 160 -1.14 -14.31 -3.85
C THR A 160 -1.10 -14.36 -5.37
N THR A 161 -1.42 -15.52 -5.96
CA THR A 161 -1.44 -15.72 -7.41
C THR A 161 -2.79 -15.38 -8.04
N THR A 162 -3.88 -15.49 -7.28
CA THR A 162 -5.26 -15.32 -7.76
C THR A 162 -6.13 -14.62 -6.72
N SER A 163 -7.24 -14.05 -7.16
CA SER A 163 -8.30 -13.48 -6.32
C SER A 163 -9.58 -14.33 -6.35
N VAL A 164 -9.58 -15.44 -7.09
CA VAL A 164 -10.68 -16.41 -7.16
C VAL A 164 -11.04 -16.91 -5.76
N GLY A 165 -12.32 -16.81 -5.41
CA GLY A 165 -12.85 -17.32 -4.13
C GLY A 165 -12.54 -16.45 -2.90
N LYS A 166 -11.90 -15.29 -3.08
CA LYS A 166 -11.45 -14.41 -1.98
C LYS A 166 -12.29 -13.13 -1.83
N THR A 167 -13.21 -12.89 -2.76
CA THR A 167 -14.11 -11.73 -2.78
C THR A 167 -15.34 -12.00 -3.64
N ASN A 168 -16.45 -11.29 -3.41
CA ASN A 168 -17.65 -11.28 -4.25
C ASN A 168 -17.69 -10.12 -5.25
N PHE A 169 -16.56 -9.46 -5.52
CA PHE A 169 -16.46 -8.31 -6.42
C PHE A 169 -17.05 -8.58 -7.81
N TRP A 170 -16.65 -9.68 -8.46
CA TRP A 170 -17.09 -10.01 -9.83
C TRP A 170 -18.58 -10.36 -9.93
N ASP A 171 -19.22 -10.76 -8.83
CA ASP A 171 -20.66 -10.99 -8.79
C ASP A 171 -21.44 -9.66 -8.84
N ASN A 172 -20.82 -8.57 -8.38
CA ASN A 172 -21.47 -7.26 -8.21
C ASN A 172 -20.91 -6.16 -9.13
N ILE A 173 -19.82 -6.44 -9.87
CA ILE A 173 -19.09 -5.45 -10.68
C ILE A 173 -19.98 -4.74 -11.71
N TYR A 174 -20.95 -5.44 -12.32
CA TYR A 174 -21.85 -4.81 -13.29
C TYR A 174 -22.79 -3.80 -12.62
N GLY A 175 -23.37 -4.15 -11.47
CA GLY A 175 -24.24 -3.23 -10.72
C GLY A 175 -23.51 -2.01 -10.17
N LEU A 176 -22.24 -2.19 -9.77
CA LEU A 176 -21.43 -1.12 -9.20
C LEU A 176 -20.75 -0.24 -10.27
N PHE A 177 -20.19 -0.83 -11.31
CA PHE A 177 -19.30 -0.15 -12.26
C PHE A 177 -19.77 -0.22 -13.72
N GLY A 178 -20.89 -0.86 -14.01
CA GLY A 178 -21.45 -0.96 -15.37
C GLY A 178 -20.61 -1.79 -16.36
N VAL A 179 -19.60 -2.52 -15.87
CA VAL A 179 -18.71 -3.34 -16.70
C VAL A 179 -18.83 -4.81 -16.34
N THR A 180 -18.51 -5.68 -17.30
CA THR A 180 -18.36 -7.13 -17.07
C THR A 180 -16.91 -7.52 -17.30
N ARG A 181 -16.32 -8.22 -16.33
CA ARG A 181 -14.96 -8.77 -16.40
C ARG A 181 -14.98 -10.23 -15.97
N ALA A 182 -14.08 -11.03 -16.56
CA ALA A 182 -13.83 -12.36 -16.02
C ALA A 182 -13.19 -12.25 -14.63
N VAL A 183 -13.38 -13.27 -13.79
CA VAL A 183 -12.66 -13.38 -12.51
C VAL A 183 -11.16 -13.27 -12.76
N ASP A 184 -10.42 -12.67 -11.83
CA ASP A 184 -9.00 -12.30 -11.95
C ASP A 184 -8.69 -11.20 -12.97
N VAL A 185 -9.68 -10.66 -13.68
CA VAL A 185 -9.50 -9.48 -14.54
C VAL A 185 -10.08 -8.27 -13.83
N GLY A 186 -9.23 -7.27 -13.57
CA GLY A 186 -9.66 -6.05 -12.91
C GLY A 186 -10.38 -5.09 -13.84
N ILE A 187 -10.89 -3.99 -13.28
CA ILE A 187 -11.77 -3.06 -13.98
C ILE A 187 -11.13 -2.47 -15.25
N LEU A 188 -9.81 -2.20 -15.21
CA LEU A 188 -9.00 -1.72 -16.33
C LEU A 188 -8.38 -2.82 -17.20
N GLY A 189 -8.66 -4.09 -16.92
CA GLY A 189 -8.24 -5.22 -17.75
C GLY A 189 -6.90 -5.86 -17.36
N ALA A 190 -6.13 -5.27 -16.44
CA ALA A 190 -4.99 -5.96 -15.83
C ALA A 190 -5.45 -7.23 -15.09
N LYS A 191 -4.58 -8.23 -15.02
CA LYS A 191 -4.95 -9.59 -14.60
C LYS A 191 -4.13 -10.04 -13.41
N MET A 192 -4.72 -10.84 -12.53
CA MET A 192 -3.92 -11.68 -11.65
C MET A 192 -3.21 -12.78 -12.47
N PRO A 193 -2.01 -13.23 -12.05
CA PRO A 193 -1.30 -14.34 -12.70
C PRO A 193 -2.09 -15.67 -12.79
N GLY A 194 -3.07 -15.86 -11.91
CA GLY A 194 -3.90 -17.05 -11.81
C GLY A 194 -3.17 -18.23 -11.17
N ALA A 195 -3.87 -19.36 -10.97
CA ALA A 195 -3.32 -20.53 -10.27
C ALA A 195 -2.03 -21.11 -10.90
N ALA A 196 -1.85 -20.98 -12.21
CA ALA A 196 -0.62 -21.39 -12.90
C ALA A 196 0.53 -20.37 -12.76
N ASN A 197 0.28 -19.26 -12.07
CA ASN A 197 1.15 -18.08 -11.95
C ASN A 197 1.76 -17.65 -13.30
N THR A 198 0.93 -17.58 -14.34
CA THR A 198 1.39 -17.20 -15.67
C THR A 198 1.78 -15.73 -15.68
N PRO A 199 3.00 -15.35 -16.12
CA PRO A 199 3.39 -13.96 -16.22
C PRO A 199 2.40 -13.16 -17.06
N GLN A 200 1.92 -12.04 -16.51
CA GLN A 200 1.00 -11.14 -17.18
C GLN A 200 1.76 -9.97 -17.80
N PRO A 201 1.46 -9.57 -19.04
CA PRO A 201 2.11 -8.44 -19.66
C PRO A 201 1.69 -7.13 -18.98
N MET A 202 2.63 -6.19 -18.87
CA MET A 202 2.29 -4.80 -18.60
C MET A 202 1.78 -4.12 -19.89
N GLY A 203 1.05 -3.01 -19.74
CA GLY A 203 0.60 -2.19 -20.86
C GLY A 203 1.76 -1.55 -21.62
N ALA A 204 1.44 -0.89 -22.74
CA ALA A 204 2.40 -0.17 -23.56
C ALA A 204 3.14 0.91 -22.75
N TYR A 205 4.36 1.22 -23.19
CA TYR A 205 5.14 2.31 -22.60
C TYR A 205 4.43 3.64 -22.85
N ASP A 206 4.18 4.41 -21.79
CA ASP A 206 3.64 5.75 -21.91
C ASP A 206 4.80 6.73 -22.09
N PRO A 207 4.96 7.39 -23.26
CA PRO A 207 6.06 8.32 -23.48
C PRO A 207 5.94 9.63 -22.71
N GLN A 208 4.73 10.03 -22.31
CA GLN A 208 4.53 11.22 -21.49
C GLN A 208 4.97 10.97 -20.06
N LYS A 209 4.65 9.78 -19.54
CA LYS A 209 5.03 9.35 -18.18
C LYS A 209 6.43 8.76 -18.08
N GLY A 210 6.92 8.12 -19.14
CA GLY A 210 8.25 7.52 -19.18
C GLY A 210 8.34 6.14 -18.51
N TRP A 211 7.27 5.36 -18.51
CA TRP A 211 7.23 4.02 -17.90
C TRP A 211 6.15 3.09 -18.50
N PHE A 212 6.28 1.80 -18.22
CA PHE A 212 5.25 0.78 -18.44
C PHE A 212 4.26 0.76 -17.28
N THR A 213 2.99 0.44 -17.54
CA THR A 213 1.94 0.43 -16.50
C THR A 213 1.09 -0.85 -16.55
N ALA A 214 0.82 -1.44 -15.39
CA ALA A 214 -0.27 -2.39 -15.19
C ALA A 214 -1.23 -1.82 -14.14
N ALA A 215 -2.31 -1.19 -14.59
CA ALA A 215 -3.28 -0.54 -13.72
C ALA A 215 -4.52 -1.41 -13.51
N GLY A 216 -5.00 -1.45 -12.27
CA GLY A 216 -6.20 -2.16 -11.89
C GLY A 216 -6.01 -3.66 -11.76
N ILE A 217 -4.88 -4.09 -11.22
CA ILE A 217 -4.67 -5.49 -10.83
C ILE A 217 -5.62 -5.78 -9.65
N PRO A 218 -6.55 -6.74 -9.75
CA PRO A 218 -7.59 -6.95 -8.75
C PRO A 218 -7.09 -7.82 -7.59
N ILE A 219 -5.92 -7.48 -7.02
CA ILE A 219 -5.30 -8.21 -5.93
C ILE A 219 -6.09 -8.03 -4.62
N THR A 220 -6.08 -9.05 -3.76
CA THR A 220 -6.78 -9.06 -2.47
C THR A 220 -5.79 -9.27 -1.33
N ALA A 221 -6.16 -8.83 -0.13
CA ALA A 221 -5.40 -9.04 1.11
C ALA A 221 -5.47 -10.47 1.65
N ILE A 222 -5.94 -11.43 0.85
CA ILE A 222 -6.03 -12.84 1.19
C ILE A 222 -5.11 -13.62 0.23
N ASP A 223 -4.22 -14.40 0.80
CA ASP A 223 -3.25 -15.20 0.06
C ASP A 223 -3.84 -16.51 -0.45
N ASP A 224 -3.05 -17.30 -1.17
CA ASP A 224 -3.51 -18.56 -1.77
C ASP A 224 -3.83 -19.65 -0.74
N GLN A 225 -3.41 -19.49 0.51
CA GLN A 225 -3.72 -20.38 1.64
C GLN A 225 -4.92 -19.86 2.47
N GLY A 226 -5.54 -18.75 2.05
CA GLY A 226 -6.65 -18.12 2.76
C GLY A 226 -6.24 -17.30 3.99
N GLN A 227 -4.95 -17.03 4.17
CA GLN A 227 -4.43 -16.18 5.24
C GLN A 227 -4.42 -14.71 4.81
N THR A 228 -4.50 -13.80 5.77
CA THR A 228 -4.33 -12.37 5.48
C THR A 228 -2.88 -12.07 5.12
N ASN A 229 -2.69 -11.42 3.96
CA ASN A 229 -1.42 -10.83 3.56
C ASN A 229 -1.71 -9.48 2.87
N ASP A 230 -1.48 -8.39 3.60
CA ASP A 230 -1.69 -7.02 3.08
C ASP A 230 -0.50 -6.51 2.26
N TYR A 231 0.60 -7.26 2.18
CA TYR A 231 1.84 -6.91 1.48
C TYR A 231 2.29 -8.01 0.49
N PRO A 232 1.40 -8.48 -0.40
CA PRO A 232 1.76 -9.53 -1.36
C PRO A 232 2.82 -9.03 -2.34
N MET A 233 3.67 -9.94 -2.81
CA MET A 233 4.82 -9.61 -3.65
C MET A 233 4.63 -10.04 -5.11
N MET A 234 5.13 -9.24 -6.05
CA MET A 234 5.24 -9.59 -7.46
C MET A 234 6.63 -9.32 -8.01
N ARG A 235 7.09 -10.21 -8.90
CA ARG A 235 8.30 -10.03 -9.70
C ARG A 235 7.98 -9.34 -11.00
N ILE A 236 8.68 -8.25 -11.28
CA ILE A 236 8.63 -7.53 -12.55
C ILE A 236 9.83 -7.97 -13.38
N THR A 237 9.60 -8.45 -14.59
CA THR A 237 10.65 -8.98 -15.48
C THR A 237 10.65 -8.22 -16.79
N ALA A 238 11.80 -7.68 -17.18
CA ALA A 238 12.02 -7.13 -18.51
C ALA A 238 12.72 -8.17 -19.40
N LYS A 239 12.22 -8.30 -20.63
CA LYS A 239 12.83 -9.13 -21.68
C LYS A 239 13.14 -8.28 -22.89
N ASP A 240 14.25 -8.56 -23.54
CA ASP A 240 14.56 -8.04 -24.87
C ASP A 240 13.47 -8.47 -25.85
N LYS A 241 12.91 -7.51 -26.60
CA LYS A 241 11.74 -7.75 -27.44
C LYS A 241 12.06 -8.61 -28.67
N THR A 242 13.31 -8.59 -29.13
CA THR A 242 13.74 -9.33 -30.33
C THR A 242 14.08 -10.77 -30.02
N THR A 243 14.84 -10.99 -28.95
CA THR A 243 15.40 -12.29 -28.57
C THR A 243 14.57 -13.03 -27.53
N GLY A 244 13.73 -12.32 -26.77
CA GLY A 244 12.99 -12.87 -25.63
C GLY A 244 13.85 -13.13 -24.39
N THR A 245 15.13 -12.74 -24.42
CA THR A 245 16.08 -12.93 -23.32
C THR A 245 15.68 -12.06 -22.13
N VAL A 246 15.68 -12.63 -20.92
CA VAL A 246 15.50 -11.84 -19.69
C VAL A 246 16.69 -10.91 -19.51
N LEU A 247 16.43 -9.61 -19.41
CA LEU A 247 17.45 -8.59 -19.21
C LEU A 247 17.72 -8.36 -17.72
N ASP A 248 16.64 -8.22 -16.96
CA ASP A 248 16.67 -7.98 -15.52
C ASP A 248 15.28 -8.23 -14.89
N SER A 249 15.23 -8.36 -13.56
CA SER A 249 13.96 -8.43 -12.82
C SER A 249 14.09 -7.85 -11.41
N THR A 250 13.00 -7.30 -10.88
CA THR A 250 12.93 -6.75 -9.52
C THR A 250 11.63 -7.18 -8.86
N ASP A 251 11.70 -7.54 -7.58
CA ASP A 251 10.53 -7.85 -6.78
C ASP A 251 10.03 -6.61 -6.05
N ILE A 252 8.72 -6.40 -6.10
CA ILE A 252 8.05 -5.29 -5.44
C ILE A 252 6.84 -5.79 -4.66
N VAL A 253 6.45 -5.01 -3.66
CA VAL A 253 5.19 -5.20 -2.95
C VAL A 253 4.03 -4.55 -3.71
N LEU A 254 2.88 -5.21 -3.70
CA LEU A 254 1.59 -4.72 -4.14
C LEU A 254 0.64 -4.58 -2.95
N PRO A 255 0.86 -3.57 -2.11
CA PRO A 255 0.19 -3.45 -0.83
C PRO A 255 -1.30 -3.19 -1.02
N VAL A 256 -2.14 -3.99 -0.36
CA VAL A 256 -3.59 -3.94 -0.48
C VAL A 256 -4.23 -4.25 0.85
N SER A 257 -5.33 -3.59 1.20
CA SER A 257 -6.02 -3.85 2.45
C SER A 257 -7.53 -3.73 2.34
N ALA A 258 -8.23 -4.63 3.04
CA ALA A 258 -9.67 -4.52 3.31
C ALA A 258 -9.97 -3.95 4.71
N GLU A 259 -8.95 -3.44 5.42
CA GLU A 259 -9.10 -2.89 6.77
C GLU A 259 -9.83 -1.54 6.72
N MET A 260 -11.09 -1.55 7.16
CA MET A 260 -11.90 -0.34 7.34
C MET A 260 -12.93 -0.57 8.45
N HIS A 261 -12.93 0.28 9.48
CA HIS A 261 -13.65 0.01 10.74
C HIS A 261 -15.01 0.74 10.83
N CYS A 262 -15.72 0.85 9.71
CA CYS A 262 -17.06 1.46 9.70
C CYS A 262 -18.03 0.78 10.67
N SER A 263 -17.85 -0.53 10.90
CA SER A 263 -18.65 -1.33 11.83
C SER A 263 -18.59 -0.84 13.27
N ASP A 264 -17.49 -0.20 13.70
CA ASP A 264 -17.32 0.25 15.08
C ASP A 264 -18.42 1.22 15.52
N CYS A 265 -18.96 1.97 14.56
CA CYS A 265 -20.06 2.91 14.79
C CYS A 265 -21.37 2.48 14.14
N HIS A 266 -21.32 1.88 12.95
CA HIS A 266 -22.51 1.57 12.14
C HIS A 266 -23.07 0.15 12.34
N ALA A 267 -22.43 -0.72 13.12
CA ALA A 267 -23.05 -1.98 13.51
C ALA A 267 -24.35 -1.71 14.30
N SER A 268 -25.35 -2.60 14.18
CA SER A 268 -26.63 -2.45 14.88
C SER A 268 -26.40 -2.36 16.39
N GLY A 269 -26.92 -1.30 17.02
CA GLY A 269 -26.66 -0.96 18.43
C GLY A 269 -25.47 -0.01 18.66
N GLY A 270 -24.62 0.20 17.65
CA GLY A 270 -23.52 1.16 17.65
C GLY A 270 -24.02 2.62 17.64
N VAL A 271 -23.11 3.57 17.89
CA VAL A 271 -23.44 5.00 18.04
C VAL A 271 -24.16 5.59 16.82
N ALA A 272 -23.92 5.06 15.61
CA ALA A 272 -24.56 5.49 14.37
C ALA A 272 -25.75 4.59 13.94
N ALA A 273 -26.10 3.57 14.72
CA ALA A 273 -27.21 2.66 14.45
C ALA A 273 -27.89 2.15 15.73
N ASN A 274 -28.13 3.05 16.71
CA ASN A 274 -28.83 2.75 17.96
C ASN A 274 -30.28 3.29 17.95
N SER A 275 -31.00 3.09 19.05
CA SER A 275 -32.39 3.54 19.20
C SER A 275 -32.53 5.06 19.23
N GLN A 276 -31.55 5.79 19.77
CA GLN A 276 -31.56 7.25 19.79
C GLN A 276 -31.43 7.81 18.38
N GLU A 277 -30.48 7.30 17.60
CA GLU A 277 -30.29 7.73 16.21
C GLU A 277 -31.51 7.33 15.35
N ALA A 278 -32.12 6.18 15.61
CA ALA A 278 -33.37 5.80 14.96
C ALA A 278 -34.50 6.80 15.26
N ALA A 279 -34.65 7.22 16.51
CA ALA A 279 -35.64 8.23 16.90
C ALA A 279 -35.35 9.60 16.27
N ASN A 280 -34.08 10.01 16.19
CA ASN A 280 -33.66 11.28 15.61
C ASN A 280 -34.05 11.44 14.14
N TYR A 281 -34.03 10.34 13.37
CA TYR A 281 -34.28 10.36 11.92
C TYR A 281 -35.52 9.57 11.48
N GLY A 282 -36.36 9.13 12.41
CA GLY A 282 -37.59 8.40 12.10
C GLY A 282 -37.36 7.04 11.44
N ILE A 283 -36.28 6.34 11.80
CA ILE A 283 -35.92 5.04 11.24
C ILE A 283 -36.70 3.94 11.96
N ALA A 284 -37.48 3.16 11.22
CA ALA A 284 -38.33 2.11 11.79
C ALA A 284 -37.54 0.91 12.32
N ALA A 285 -36.48 0.49 11.59
CA ALA A 285 -35.63 -0.62 11.98
C ALA A 285 -34.26 -0.52 11.31
N TRP A 286 -33.24 -1.02 12.03
CA TRP A 286 -31.90 -1.26 11.50
C TRP A 286 -31.81 -2.64 10.82
N SER A 287 -30.68 -2.92 10.17
CA SER A 287 -30.45 -4.20 9.50
C SER A 287 -30.54 -5.38 10.47
N ILE A 288 -31.19 -6.45 9.98
CA ILE A 288 -31.34 -7.75 10.64
C ILE A 288 -30.40 -8.82 10.05
N LYS A 289 -29.47 -8.43 9.17
CA LYS A 289 -28.51 -9.37 8.58
C LYS A 289 -27.63 -9.97 9.67
N THR A 290 -27.40 -11.28 9.57
CA THR A 290 -26.49 -12.00 10.48
C THR A 290 -25.03 -11.80 10.10
N ASP A 291 -24.75 -11.57 8.82
CA ASP A 291 -23.43 -11.19 8.34
C ASP A 291 -23.14 -9.74 8.74
N SER A 292 -22.16 -9.54 9.61
CA SER A 292 -21.78 -8.23 10.12
C SER A 292 -21.31 -7.29 9.01
N GLU A 293 -20.60 -7.79 7.99
CA GLU A 293 -20.12 -6.98 6.86
C GLU A 293 -21.29 -6.41 6.06
N GLN A 294 -22.36 -7.20 5.87
CA GLN A 294 -23.57 -6.71 5.21
C GLN A 294 -24.39 -5.80 6.13
N ALA A 295 -24.50 -6.14 7.43
CA ALA A 295 -25.38 -5.46 8.37
C ALA A 295 -25.01 -3.98 8.55
N TYR A 296 -23.73 -3.67 8.84
CA TYR A 296 -23.34 -2.27 9.04
C TYR A 296 -23.44 -1.46 7.74
N ARG A 297 -23.16 -2.07 6.57
CA ARG A 297 -23.33 -1.44 5.26
C ARG A 297 -24.81 -1.10 4.99
N GLN A 298 -25.73 -1.99 5.35
CA GLN A 298 -27.16 -1.70 5.26
C GLN A 298 -27.53 -0.56 6.21
N ASN A 299 -27.00 -0.53 7.44
CA ASN A 299 -27.26 0.57 8.36
C ASN A 299 -26.77 1.93 7.83
N ILE A 300 -25.63 1.96 7.13
CA ILE A 300 -25.14 3.17 6.44
C ILE A 300 -26.17 3.65 5.41
N LEU A 301 -26.69 2.76 4.57
CA LEU A 301 -27.70 3.11 3.56
C LEU A 301 -29.05 3.50 4.18
N ILE A 302 -29.50 2.82 5.25
CA ILE A 302 -30.73 3.19 6.00
C ILE A 302 -30.62 4.60 6.55
N LEU A 303 -29.48 4.91 7.20
CA LEU A 303 -29.24 6.24 7.76
C LEU A 303 -29.14 7.28 6.65
N HIS A 304 -28.50 6.95 5.52
CA HIS A 304 -28.42 7.85 4.37
C HIS A 304 -29.82 8.17 3.81
N ASP A 305 -30.67 7.15 3.62
CA ASP A 305 -32.04 7.30 3.13
C ASP A 305 -32.86 8.21 4.04
N ALA A 306 -32.79 7.99 5.35
CA ALA A 306 -33.51 8.82 6.33
C ALA A 306 -33.02 10.28 6.37
N LYS A 307 -31.71 10.51 6.24
CA LYS A 307 -31.11 11.86 6.32
C LYS A 307 -31.24 12.66 5.04
N HIS A 308 -31.25 11.99 3.89
CA HIS A 308 -31.13 12.63 2.58
C HIS A 308 -32.34 12.36 1.68
N ASN A 309 -33.37 11.72 2.22
CA ASN A 309 -34.60 11.36 1.49
C ASN A 309 -34.30 10.59 0.20
N THR A 310 -33.44 9.57 0.32
CA THR A 310 -33.07 8.67 -0.77
C THR A 310 -33.73 7.29 -0.61
N ASN A 311 -33.55 6.41 -1.60
CA ASN A 311 -34.05 5.02 -1.58
C ASN A 311 -32.93 4.02 -1.97
N LEU A 312 -31.73 4.25 -1.44
CA LEU A 312 -30.52 3.49 -1.72
C LEU A 312 -30.58 2.09 -1.13
N MET A 313 -31.26 1.90 0.00
CA MET A 313 -31.46 0.57 0.58
C MET A 313 -32.17 -0.39 -0.39
N ALA A 314 -33.14 0.11 -1.16
CA ALA A 314 -33.84 -0.68 -2.17
C ALA A 314 -33.05 -0.82 -3.49
N SER A 315 -31.92 -0.11 -3.63
CA SER A 315 -31.14 0.00 -4.86
C SER A 315 -29.75 -0.68 -4.76
N GLN A 316 -29.57 -1.61 -3.83
CA GLN A 316 -28.31 -2.35 -3.63
C GLN A 316 -27.96 -3.22 -4.85
N PRO A 317 -26.66 -3.38 -5.21
CA PRO A 317 -25.51 -2.74 -4.56
C PRO A 317 -25.32 -1.28 -4.98
N VAL A 318 -24.85 -0.44 -4.05
CA VAL A 318 -24.66 1.01 -4.27
C VAL A 318 -23.19 1.37 -4.36
N LEU A 319 -22.74 1.92 -5.50
CA LEU A 319 -21.45 2.59 -5.59
C LEU A 319 -21.60 4.02 -5.09
N CYS A 320 -20.96 4.40 -3.99
CA CYS A 320 -21.07 5.76 -3.44
C CYS A 320 -20.63 6.83 -4.46
N ALA A 321 -19.62 6.48 -5.26
CA ALA A 321 -19.12 7.36 -6.32
C ALA A 321 -20.08 7.57 -7.50
N SER A 322 -21.16 6.80 -7.62
CA SER A 322 -22.19 7.03 -8.66
C SER A 322 -22.90 8.38 -8.48
N CYS A 323 -22.97 8.89 -7.24
CA CYS A 323 -23.53 10.19 -6.90
C CYS A 323 -22.46 11.15 -6.37
N HIS A 324 -21.46 10.67 -5.62
CA HIS A 324 -20.44 11.52 -5.04
C HIS A 324 -19.12 11.36 -5.79
N TYR A 325 -18.81 12.26 -6.73
CA TYR A 325 -17.62 12.15 -7.55
C TYR A 325 -16.34 11.94 -6.73
N SER A 326 -15.49 11.02 -7.19
CA SER A 326 -14.17 10.73 -6.62
C SER A 326 -13.16 10.63 -7.75
N PRO A 327 -12.14 11.50 -7.82
CA PRO A 327 -11.11 11.41 -8.85
C PRO A 327 -10.39 10.06 -8.90
N ALA A 328 -10.29 9.34 -7.78
CA ALA A 328 -9.71 8.00 -7.75
C ALA A 328 -10.47 6.95 -8.58
N LEU A 329 -11.76 7.20 -8.86
CA LEU A 329 -12.60 6.33 -9.69
C LEU A 329 -12.90 6.96 -11.06
N ASP A 330 -12.37 8.15 -11.34
CA ASP A 330 -12.43 8.76 -12.67
C ASP A 330 -11.29 8.26 -13.54
N LEU A 331 -11.36 6.99 -13.91
CA LEU A 331 -10.32 6.30 -14.65
C LEU A 331 -10.12 6.89 -16.07
N ALA A 332 -11.10 7.66 -16.57
CA ALA A 332 -11.05 8.33 -17.87
C ALA A 332 -10.64 9.81 -17.78
N GLY A 333 -10.49 10.37 -16.57
CA GLY A 333 -10.19 11.79 -16.36
C GLY A 333 -11.27 12.73 -16.88
N ALA A 334 -12.51 12.26 -16.97
CA ALA A 334 -13.61 13.00 -17.59
C ALA A 334 -14.33 13.96 -16.63
N GLY A 335 -13.97 13.96 -15.36
CA GLY A 335 -14.61 14.75 -14.32
C GLY A 335 -15.97 14.21 -13.88
N PRO A 336 -16.70 14.96 -13.03
CA PRO A 336 -18.04 14.56 -12.59
C PRO A 336 -19.03 14.51 -13.76
N GLN A 337 -19.82 13.44 -13.83
CA GLN A 337 -20.84 13.22 -14.86
C GLN A 337 -22.19 12.82 -14.27
N GLY A 338 -23.26 13.08 -15.03
CA GLY A 338 -24.61 12.63 -14.70
C GLY A 338 -25.05 13.03 -13.28
N ASN A 339 -25.40 12.05 -12.46
CA ASN A 339 -25.87 12.25 -11.09
C ASN A 339 -24.82 12.84 -10.15
N GLN A 340 -23.54 12.89 -10.55
CA GLN A 340 -22.48 13.51 -9.78
C GLN A 340 -22.48 15.04 -9.88
N LEU A 341 -23.06 15.61 -10.95
CA LEU A 341 -23.07 17.04 -11.18
C LEU A 341 -23.86 17.77 -10.08
N GLY A 342 -23.25 18.81 -9.51
CA GLY A 342 -23.85 19.60 -8.43
C GLY A 342 -23.86 18.90 -7.05
N LYS A 343 -23.33 17.68 -6.93
CA LYS A 343 -23.16 16.99 -5.65
C LYS A 343 -21.75 17.19 -5.09
N PRO A 344 -21.59 17.22 -3.76
CA PRO A 344 -20.27 17.26 -3.13
C PRO A 344 -19.48 15.98 -3.41
N LEU A 345 -18.15 16.13 -3.43
CA LEU A 345 -17.19 15.03 -3.61
C LEU A 345 -17.33 13.96 -2.53
N LEU A 346 -16.96 12.72 -2.83
CA LEU A 346 -17.04 11.59 -1.89
C LEU A 346 -16.25 11.86 -0.60
N SER A 347 -15.02 12.36 -0.73
CA SER A 347 -14.20 12.78 0.41
C SER A 347 -14.88 13.86 1.25
N ALA A 348 -15.54 14.83 0.61
CA ALA A 348 -16.17 15.94 1.31
C ALA A 348 -17.34 15.47 2.17
N VAL A 349 -18.15 14.53 1.68
CA VAL A 349 -19.29 14.00 2.45
C VAL A 349 -18.86 13.04 3.55
N ILE A 350 -17.86 12.19 3.32
CA ILE A 350 -17.37 11.26 4.35
C ILE A 350 -16.61 12.04 5.42
N HIS A 351 -15.50 12.71 5.08
CA HIS A 351 -14.69 13.39 6.08
C HIS A 351 -15.44 14.54 6.73
N GLY A 352 -16.24 15.29 5.96
CA GLY A 352 -16.99 16.44 6.45
C GLY A 352 -18.08 16.05 7.45
N ARG A 353 -18.71 14.87 7.32
CA ARG A 353 -19.65 14.38 8.33
C ARG A 353 -18.90 13.92 9.58
N HIS A 354 -17.86 13.12 9.44
CA HIS A 354 -17.14 12.50 10.57
C HIS A 354 -16.29 13.50 11.36
N GLY A 355 -15.85 14.61 10.75
CA GLY A 355 -15.17 15.70 11.44
C GLY A 355 -16.10 16.69 12.16
N LYS A 356 -17.42 16.56 12.01
CA LYS A 356 -18.44 17.40 12.68
C LYS A 356 -18.98 16.71 13.93
N THR A 357 -19.77 17.44 14.72
CA THR A 357 -20.53 16.87 15.84
C THR A 357 -21.66 15.97 15.35
N MET A 358 -22.27 15.16 16.24
CA MET A 358 -23.46 14.35 15.92
C MET A 358 -24.60 15.22 15.34
N ALA A 359 -24.78 16.44 15.86
CA ALA A 359 -25.75 17.43 15.38
C ALA A 359 -25.37 18.07 14.03
N GLY A 360 -24.16 17.83 13.50
CA GLY A 360 -23.72 18.36 12.22
C GLY A 360 -23.12 19.77 12.27
N ASN A 361 -22.74 20.24 13.46
CA ASN A 361 -22.05 21.52 13.66
C ASN A 361 -20.53 21.35 13.66
N LEU A 362 -19.80 22.46 13.52
CA LEU A 362 -18.36 22.46 13.78
C LEU A 362 -18.09 22.12 15.26
N PRO A 363 -17.07 21.30 15.55
CA PRO A 363 -16.77 20.87 16.90
C PRO A 363 -16.20 22.02 17.75
N ASN A 364 -16.43 21.96 19.06
CA ASN A 364 -15.80 22.80 20.08
C ASN A 364 -15.60 22.01 21.37
N THR A 365 -15.03 22.63 22.40
CA THR A 365 -14.72 21.97 23.69
C THR A 365 -15.94 21.35 24.36
N SER A 366 -17.13 21.93 24.20
CA SER A 366 -18.38 21.42 24.77
C SER A 366 -19.09 20.41 23.87
N ASN A 367 -18.77 20.38 22.57
CA ASN A 367 -19.39 19.52 21.57
C ASN A 367 -18.30 18.95 20.66
N PRO A 368 -17.67 17.83 21.03
CA PRO A 368 -16.57 17.26 20.27
C PRO A 368 -17.05 16.69 18.92
N ALA A 369 -16.10 16.49 18.00
CA ALA A 369 -16.33 15.82 16.72
C ALA A 369 -16.71 14.35 16.94
N ILE A 370 -17.41 13.76 15.96
CA ILE A 370 -17.73 12.32 15.95
C ILE A 370 -16.44 11.52 16.04
N ILE A 371 -15.45 11.88 15.21
CA ILE A 371 -14.10 11.31 15.27
C ILE A 371 -13.17 12.37 15.88
N PRO A 372 -12.61 12.12 17.07
CA PRO A 372 -11.62 13.01 17.69
C PRO A 372 -10.35 13.11 16.84
N GLU A 373 -9.75 14.30 16.75
CA GLU A 373 -8.48 14.56 16.04
C GLU A 373 -7.28 14.36 16.99
N ASN A 374 -6.96 13.12 17.33
CA ASN A 374 -5.89 12.77 18.29
C ASN A 374 -4.64 12.14 17.64
N GLY A 375 -4.29 12.54 16.41
CA GLY A 375 -3.19 11.96 15.64
C GLY A 375 -3.64 10.82 14.71
N THR A 376 -2.72 9.96 14.27
CA THR A 376 -2.95 8.92 13.23
C THR A 376 -4.17 8.02 13.50
N THR A 377 -4.50 7.79 14.77
CA THR A 377 -5.67 7.03 15.20
C THR A 377 -6.99 7.52 14.61
N SER A 378 -7.12 8.84 14.39
CA SER A 378 -8.32 9.45 13.82
C SER A 378 -8.59 8.98 12.38
N CYS A 379 -7.53 8.85 11.59
CA CYS A 379 -7.62 8.40 10.20
C CYS A 379 -7.82 6.88 10.11
N TYR A 380 -7.27 6.13 11.06
CA TYR A 380 -7.33 4.66 11.07
C TYR A 380 -8.71 4.08 11.40
N PHE A 381 -9.70 4.88 11.79
CA PHE A 381 -11.10 4.43 11.81
C PHE A 381 -11.62 4.09 10.40
N CYS A 382 -11.13 4.79 9.37
CA CYS A 382 -11.65 4.69 8.00
C CYS A 382 -10.60 4.24 6.99
N HIS A 383 -9.31 4.39 7.31
CA HIS A 383 -8.20 3.99 6.46
C HIS A 383 -7.40 2.86 7.10
N PRO A 384 -6.75 1.99 6.31
CA PRO A 384 -5.96 0.90 6.85
C PRO A 384 -4.80 1.42 7.73
N GLY A 385 -4.58 0.82 8.90
CA GLY A 385 -3.50 1.32 9.75
C GLY A 385 -3.49 0.90 11.22
N SER A 386 -4.59 0.38 11.78
CA SER A 386 -4.52 -0.22 13.11
C SER A 386 -3.70 -1.51 13.07
N THR A 387 -3.86 -2.28 11.98
CA THR A 387 -3.09 -3.50 11.69
C THR A 387 -2.13 -3.30 10.52
N THR A 388 -2.62 -2.85 9.36
CA THR A 388 -1.86 -2.89 8.09
C THR A 388 -0.95 -1.69 7.85
N LYS A 389 -0.88 -0.74 8.79
CA LYS A 389 0.04 0.42 8.77
C LYS A 389 0.20 1.07 7.39
N CYS A 390 -0.86 1.71 6.86
CA CYS A 390 -0.75 2.42 5.56
C CYS A 390 0.43 3.41 5.55
N LEU A 391 0.60 4.21 6.61
CA LEU A 391 1.79 5.03 6.84
C LEU A 391 2.87 4.23 7.58
N ARG A 392 3.90 3.78 6.84
CA ARG A 392 4.98 2.91 7.37
C ARG A 392 6.38 3.23 6.84
N GLY A 393 6.49 4.12 5.87
CA GLY A 393 7.77 4.58 5.31
C GLY A 393 8.62 5.41 6.27
N ALA A 394 9.68 6.02 5.74
CA ALA A 394 10.65 6.80 6.51
C ALA A 394 10.03 7.93 7.35
N MET A 395 8.97 8.56 6.86
CA MET A 395 8.23 9.61 7.59
C MET A 395 7.44 9.05 8.77
N GLY A 396 6.75 7.92 8.59
CA GLY A 396 6.06 7.23 9.69
C GLY A 396 7.05 6.72 10.74
N SER A 397 8.19 6.19 10.30
CA SER A 397 9.30 5.78 11.17
C SER A 397 9.90 6.94 11.99
N ALA A 398 9.82 8.17 11.46
CA ALA A 398 10.26 9.38 12.14
C ALA A 398 9.19 9.94 13.12
N GLY A 399 8.07 9.25 13.31
CA GLY A 399 6.99 9.65 14.21
C GLY A 399 6.01 10.66 13.61
N LEU A 400 6.04 10.90 12.29
CA LEU A 400 5.03 11.74 11.64
C LEU A 400 3.70 11.00 11.52
N THR A 401 2.62 11.78 11.60
CA THR A 401 1.23 11.33 11.52
C THR A 401 0.57 11.78 10.22
N CYS A 402 -0.56 11.17 9.86
CA CYS A 402 -1.37 11.57 8.72
C CYS A 402 -1.71 13.07 8.75
N GLN A 403 -2.03 13.60 9.92
CA GLN A 403 -2.38 15.02 10.11
C GLN A 403 -1.20 15.94 9.85
N ASN A 404 0.04 15.54 10.15
CA ASN A 404 1.21 16.35 9.83
C ASN A 404 1.32 16.66 8.32
N CYS A 405 0.78 15.78 7.48
CA CYS A 405 0.80 15.93 6.04
C CYS A 405 -0.52 16.48 5.48
N HIS A 406 -1.66 15.92 5.88
CA HIS A 406 -2.95 16.17 5.22
C HIS A 406 -3.89 17.12 5.99
N GLY A 407 -3.58 17.46 7.24
CA GLY A 407 -4.52 18.11 8.17
C GLY A 407 -5.58 17.14 8.73
N GLY A 408 -6.52 17.67 9.51
CA GLY A 408 -7.65 16.91 10.06
C GLY A 408 -8.77 16.66 9.04
N LEU A 409 -9.78 15.88 9.43
CA LEU A 409 -10.93 15.48 8.61
C LEU A 409 -11.64 16.67 7.95
N LEU A 410 -11.85 17.76 8.68
CA LEU A 410 -12.51 18.96 8.12
C LEU A 410 -11.65 19.71 7.10
N ALA A 411 -10.32 19.64 7.22
CA ALA A 411 -9.40 20.18 6.23
C ALA A 411 -9.38 19.30 4.97
N VAL A 412 -9.30 17.98 5.15
CA VAL A 412 -9.37 16.99 4.05
C VAL A 412 -10.71 17.07 3.31
N SER A 413 -11.80 17.37 4.02
CA SER A 413 -13.13 17.52 3.42
C SER A 413 -13.30 18.84 2.65
N GLY A 414 -12.38 19.80 2.78
CA GLY A 414 -12.53 21.16 2.27
C GLY A 414 -13.60 21.99 3.00
N ALA A 415 -14.15 21.52 4.12
CA ALA A 415 -15.27 22.19 4.81
C ALA A 415 -14.88 23.53 5.46
N LEU A 416 -13.59 23.80 5.55
CA LEU A 416 -13.02 25.01 6.16
C LEU A 416 -12.69 26.10 5.13
N GLY A 417 -13.19 25.98 3.89
CA GLY A 417 -13.01 26.98 2.84
C GLY A 417 -11.77 26.79 1.95
N GLY A 418 -11.06 25.68 2.12
CA GLY A 418 -9.93 25.30 1.24
C GLY A 418 -10.40 24.77 -0.11
N ASN A 419 -9.71 25.12 -1.20
CA ASN A 419 -10.01 24.63 -2.55
C ASN A 419 -9.33 23.27 -2.82
N ARG A 420 -9.54 22.29 -1.93
CA ARG A 420 -8.91 20.96 -2.02
C ARG A 420 -9.77 20.00 -2.85
N THR A 421 -9.21 19.51 -3.94
CA THR A 421 -9.70 18.35 -4.70
C THR A 421 -8.94 17.10 -4.21
N PRO A 422 -9.61 16.15 -3.55
CA PRO A 422 -8.99 14.90 -3.09
C PRO A 422 -8.31 14.14 -4.22
N TRP A 423 -7.20 13.46 -3.93
CA TRP A 423 -6.36 12.73 -4.89
C TRP A 423 -5.61 13.60 -5.90
N VAL A 424 -5.96 14.88 -6.02
CA VAL A 424 -5.32 15.85 -6.92
C VAL A 424 -4.48 16.85 -6.15
N ASN A 425 -5.03 17.39 -5.06
CA ASN A 425 -4.33 18.30 -4.14
C ASN A 425 -3.88 17.49 -2.92
N GLU A 426 -2.68 16.93 -3.02
CA GLU A 426 -2.03 16.17 -1.95
C GLU A 426 -0.77 16.88 -1.44
N PRO A 427 -0.30 16.52 -0.24
CA PRO A 427 0.90 17.09 0.33
C PRO A 427 2.11 16.82 -0.57
N THR A 428 3.02 17.77 -0.60
CA THR A 428 4.20 17.73 -1.47
C THR A 428 5.49 17.59 -0.67
N CYS A 429 6.54 17.07 -1.32
CA CYS A 429 7.84 16.87 -0.70
C CYS A 429 8.42 18.22 -0.27
N GLN A 430 8.28 19.23 -1.14
CA GLN A 430 8.77 20.58 -0.92
C GLN A 430 8.13 21.29 0.27
N SER A 431 7.01 20.80 0.80
CA SER A 431 6.38 21.40 1.97
C SER A 431 7.16 21.16 3.26
N CYS A 432 7.94 20.07 3.34
CA CYS A 432 8.84 19.78 4.46
C CYS A 432 10.32 19.80 4.05
N HIS A 433 10.63 19.36 2.84
CA HIS A 433 11.97 19.38 2.24
C HIS A 433 12.18 20.67 1.46
N THR A 434 12.20 21.78 2.19
CA THR A 434 12.00 23.13 1.65
C THR A 434 13.25 23.75 1.01
N GLY A 435 14.31 22.95 0.86
CA GLY A 435 15.57 23.36 0.27
C GLY A 435 16.75 22.63 0.89
N ASP A 436 17.89 23.31 0.92
CA ASP A 436 19.18 22.76 1.32
C ASP A 436 19.72 23.42 2.60
N ALA A 437 20.96 23.16 2.98
CA ALA A 437 21.52 23.62 4.25
C ALA A 437 21.72 25.14 4.35
N VAL A 438 21.69 25.87 3.23
CA VAL A 438 21.92 27.32 3.20
C VAL A 438 20.70 28.10 2.69
N SER A 439 19.74 27.42 2.05
CA SER A 439 18.51 28.01 1.58
C SER A 439 17.34 27.05 1.82
N HIS A 440 16.60 27.26 2.91
CA HIS A 440 15.40 26.51 3.26
C HIS A 440 14.40 27.40 4.02
N LEU A 441 13.15 26.95 4.13
CA LEU A 441 12.13 27.60 4.97
C LEU A 441 12.30 27.20 6.45
N GLY A 442 12.07 28.15 7.35
CA GLY A 442 12.12 27.93 8.80
C GLY A 442 13.54 27.75 9.36
N SER A 443 13.64 27.26 10.60
CA SER A 443 14.92 27.09 11.32
C SER A 443 15.53 25.69 11.19
N SER A 444 14.83 24.74 10.56
CA SER A 444 15.29 23.37 10.32
C SER A 444 15.29 23.09 8.81
N ILE A 445 16.33 22.39 8.34
CA ILE A 445 16.46 21.93 6.94
C ILE A 445 15.27 21.05 6.52
N ARG A 446 14.68 20.33 7.49
CA ARG A 446 13.48 19.51 7.27
C ARG A 446 12.38 19.92 8.25
N GLY A 447 11.21 20.28 7.71
CA GLY A 447 9.99 20.49 8.47
C GLY A 447 9.33 19.18 8.90
N THR A 448 8.40 19.28 9.84
CA THR A 448 7.58 18.15 10.33
C THR A 448 6.10 18.31 10.02
N VAL A 449 5.68 19.44 9.46
CA VAL A 449 4.30 19.74 9.05
C VAL A 449 4.34 20.40 7.68
N THR A 450 3.48 19.96 6.77
CA THR A 450 3.46 20.41 5.37
C THR A 450 2.71 21.72 5.16
N TYR A 451 2.07 22.27 6.19
CA TYR A 451 1.26 23.49 6.13
C TYR A 451 1.56 24.38 7.35
N ASN A 452 1.12 25.64 7.32
CA ASN A 452 1.20 26.50 8.50
C ASN A 452 0.19 25.99 9.56
N PRO A 453 0.60 25.64 10.80
CA PRO A 453 -0.34 25.16 11.82
C PRO A 453 -1.47 26.15 12.18
N ALA A 454 -1.30 27.44 11.88
CA ALA A 454 -2.34 28.45 12.03
C ALA A 454 -3.36 28.48 10.87
N ASP A 455 -3.09 27.77 9.77
CA ASP A 455 -4.03 27.58 8.66
C ASP A 455 -4.89 26.32 8.92
N PRO A 456 -6.18 26.49 9.27
CA PRO A 456 -7.07 25.37 9.54
C PRO A 456 -7.42 24.56 8.28
N THR A 457 -7.16 25.11 7.08
CA THR A 457 -7.40 24.41 5.81
C THR A 457 -6.27 23.48 5.41
N ALA A 458 -5.14 23.53 6.13
CA ALA A 458 -3.94 22.73 5.87
C ALA A 458 -3.39 22.88 4.44
N THR A 459 -3.33 24.10 3.92
CA THR A 459 -2.79 24.38 2.59
C THR A 459 -1.28 24.06 2.54
N PRO A 460 -0.81 23.18 1.62
CA PRO A 460 0.60 22.81 1.54
C PRO A 460 1.52 24.02 1.29
N LEU A 461 2.64 24.06 2.02
CA LEU A 461 3.70 25.05 1.85
C LEU A 461 4.41 24.83 0.51
N VAL A 462 4.75 25.94 -0.14
CA VAL A 462 5.49 25.96 -1.41
C VAL A 462 6.88 26.53 -1.14
N ALA A 463 7.92 25.73 -1.36
CA ALA A 463 9.29 26.17 -1.12
C ALA A 463 9.81 27.09 -2.23
N THR A 464 10.65 28.07 -1.90
CA THR A 464 11.37 28.85 -2.91
C THR A 464 12.51 28.03 -3.53
N ASN A 465 13.26 27.30 -2.69
CA ASN A 465 14.29 26.37 -3.15
C ASN A 465 13.62 25.03 -3.53
N LYS A 466 13.69 24.67 -4.82
CA LYS A 466 13.04 23.50 -5.40
C LYS A 466 13.92 22.24 -5.45
N ARG A 467 15.09 22.22 -4.79
CA ARG A 467 16.05 21.11 -4.87
C ARG A 467 15.44 19.72 -4.61
N PHE A 468 14.51 19.64 -3.66
CA PHE A 468 13.81 18.40 -3.29
C PHE A 468 12.31 18.46 -3.63
N ALA A 469 11.90 19.39 -4.49
CA ALA A 469 10.54 19.48 -4.95
C ALA A 469 10.29 18.44 -6.05
N GLU A 470 9.07 17.90 -6.03
CA GLU A 470 8.48 17.28 -7.20
C GLU A 470 8.29 18.28 -8.36
N GLU A 471 7.97 17.76 -9.56
CA GLU A 471 7.72 18.62 -10.72
C GLU A 471 6.55 19.57 -10.47
N SER A 472 6.62 20.79 -10.98
CA SER A 472 5.56 21.79 -10.80
C SER A 472 4.20 21.25 -11.26
N ASN A 473 3.17 21.45 -10.43
CA ASN A 473 1.80 20.98 -10.67
C ASN A 473 1.67 19.46 -10.87
N THR A 474 2.65 18.68 -10.40
CA THR A 474 2.69 17.23 -10.53
C THR A 474 2.86 16.62 -9.14
N LEU A 475 2.10 15.57 -8.84
CA LEU A 475 2.25 14.86 -7.58
C LEU A 475 3.54 14.03 -7.59
N TYR A 476 4.07 13.74 -6.40
CA TYR A 476 5.23 12.87 -6.23
C TYR A 476 5.12 11.56 -7.04
N ARG A 477 3.96 10.88 -6.95
CA ARG A 477 3.68 9.61 -7.67
C ARG A 477 3.63 9.70 -9.20
N ASN A 478 3.73 10.93 -9.71
CA ASN A 478 3.67 11.24 -11.14
C ASN A 478 4.91 12.02 -11.61
N SER A 479 5.83 12.31 -10.69
CA SER A 479 6.96 13.19 -10.94
C SER A 479 8.21 12.40 -11.25
N ARG A 480 9.10 13.06 -12.00
CA ARG A 480 10.39 12.54 -12.41
C ARG A 480 11.50 13.51 -12.06
N GLY A 481 12.69 12.96 -11.88
CA GLY A 481 13.93 13.69 -11.74
C GLY A 481 15.06 12.95 -12.45
N HIS A 482 16.26 13.53 -12.45
CA HIS A 482 17.49 12.88 -12.92
C HIS A 482 17.33 12.17 -14.28
N SER A 483 17.03 12.96 -15.32
CA SER A 483 16.85 12.48 -16.70
C SER A 483 15.65 11.55 -16.92
N GLY A 484 14.56 11.76 -16.18
CA GLY A 484 13.28 11.08 -16.42
C GLY A 484 13.01 9.86 -15.54
N ILE A 485 13.84 9.61 -14.53
CA ILE A 485 13.59 8.57 -13.53
C ILE A 485 12.46 9.02 -12.61
N ALA A 486 11.45 8.16 -12.44
CA ALA A 486 10.33 8.40 -11.54
C ALA A 486 10.83 8.54 -10.09
N CYS A 487 10.23 9.45 -9.32
CA CYS A 487 10.63 9.65 -7.92
C CYS A 487 10.53 8.36 -7.10
N GLU A 488 9.52 7.52 -7.36
CA GLU A 488 9.30 6.24 -6.66
C GLU A 488 10.35 5.18 -6.99
N SER A 489 10.93 5.23 -8.19
CA SER A 489 12.04 4.35 -8.58
C SER A 489 13.24 4.50 -7.65
N CYS A 490 13.46 5.70 -7.10
CA CYS A 490 14.55 5.98 -6.16
C CYS A 490 14.11 5.91 -4.70
N HIS A 491 12.90 6.41 -4.39
CA HIS A 491 12.49 6.65 -3.01
C HIS A 491 11.46 5.64 -2.48
N GLY A 492 10.87 4.79 -3.31
CA GLY A 492 9.75 3.91 -2.94
C GLY A 492 8.38 4.61 -3.06
N SER A 493 7.29 3.90 -2.79
CA SER A 493 5.94 4.42 -2.99
C SER A 493 5.54 5.47 -1.94
N THR A 494 4.53 6.29 -2.24
CA THR A 494 3.92 7.19 -1.23
C THR A 494 3.50 6.40 0.02
N HIS A 495 3.63 6.99 1.22
CA HIS A 495 3.41 6.31 2.52
C HIS A 495 4.34 5.14 2.86
N ALA A 496 5.13 4.64 1.91
CA ALA A 496 6.07 3.52 2.05
C ALA A 496 7.50 3.89 1.60
N ILE A 497 7.83 5.19 1.58
CA ILE A 497 9.16 5.72 1.24
C ILE A 497 10.24 4.99 2.02
N TRP A 498 11.30 4.58 1.33
CA TRP A 498 12.37 3.77 1.91
C TRP A 498 13.28 4.57 2.86
N PRO A 499 13.82 3.94 3.92
CA PRO A 499 13.47 2.59 4.37
C PRO A 499 12.08 2.57 5.03
N SER A 500 11.35 1.48 4.79
CA SER A 500 10.03 1.22 5.40
C SER A 500 10.17 0.32 6.63
N LEU A 501 9.23 0.40 7.57
CA LEU A 501 9.15 -0.55 8.69
C LEU A 501 8.70 -1.95 8.24
N GLU A 502 8.02 -2.04 7.10
CA GLU A 502 7.61 -3.31 6.50
C GLU A 502 8.76 -3.88 5.63
N PRO A 503 9.29 -5.08 5.95
CA PRO A 503 10.39 -5.69 5.22
C PRO A 503 10.15 -5.84 3.71
N ASN A 504 8.94 -6.19 3.29
CA ASN A 504 8.60 -6.42 1.88
C ASN A 504 8.77 -5.16 1.01
N ASP A 505 8.51 -3.97 1.56
CA ASP A 505 8.77 -2.70 0.84
C ASP A 505 10.27 -2.53 0.52
N ASN A 506 11.16 -3.01 1.39
CA ASN A 506 12.61 -2.78 1.26
C ASN A 506 13.30 -3.77 0.31
N VAL A 507 12.58 -4.78 -0.18
CA VAL A 507 13.13 -5.83 -1.06
C VAL A 507 13.67 -5.22 -2.34
N ALA A 508 12.91 -4.35 -3.01
CA ALA A 508 13.33 -3.72 -4.25
C ALA A 508 14.63 -2.92 -4.07
N ALA A 509 14.69 -2.03 -3.06
CA ALA A 509 15.89 -1.28 -2.74
C ALA A 509 17.10 -2.19 -2.49
N THR A 510 16.90 -3.26 -1.71
CA THR A 510 17.97 -4.20 -1.39
C THR A 510 18.46 -4.94 -2.63
N GLN A 511 17.56 -5.36 -3.53
CA GLN A 511 17.92 -5.99 -4.80
C GLN A 511 18.67 -5.03 -5.74
N ILE A 512 18.33 -3.74 -5.74
CA ILE A 512 18.94 -2.75 -6.64
C ILE A 512 20.34 -2.34 -6.17
N GLN A 513 20.51 -1.98 -4.89
CA GLN A 513 21.75 -1.37 -4.38
C GLN A 513 22.44 -2.15 -3.25
N GLY A 514 21.88 -3.29 -2.83
CA GLY A 514 22.46 -4.13 -1.78
C GLY A 514 22.11 -3.72 -0.34
N HIS A 515 21.30 -2.67 -0.15
CA HIS A 515 20.79 -2.28 1.17
C HIS A 515 19.43 -1.58 1.09
N ALA A 516 18.69 -1.61 2.19
CA ALA A 516 17.43 -0.86 2.32
C ALA A 516 17.68 0.66 2.39
N GLY A 517 16.73 1.43 1.84
CA GLY A 517 16.75 2.89 1.79
C GLY A 517 16.57 3.44 0.37
N THR A 518 16.49 4.76 0.24
CA THR A 518 16.51 5.44 -1.06
C THR A 518 17.69 4.96 -1.91
N ILE A 519 17.47 4.73 -3.21
CA ILE A 519 18.53 4.41 -4.16
C ILE A 519 19.50 5.58 -4.25
N ILE A 520 20.75 5.33 -3.84
CA ILE A 520 21.82 6.35 -3.78
C ILE A 520 23.13 5.84 -4.38
N GLU A 521 23.31 4.52 -4.49
CA GLU A 521 24.49 3.93 -5.13
C GLU A 521 24.37 4.11 -6.65
N CYS A 522 25.14 5.05 -7.21
CA CYS A 522 25.03 5.46 -8.62
C CYS A 522 25.25 4.29 -9.59
N SER A 523 26.01 3.28 -9.18
CA SER A 523 26.25 2.06 -9.94
C SER A 523 24.99 1.25 -10.26
N ALA A 524 23.90 1.46 -9.52
CA ALA A 524 22.59 0.88 -9.81
C ALA A 524 22.14 1.16 -11.24
N CYS A 525 22.39 2.37 -11.75
CA CYS A 525 22.06 2.79 -13.11
C CYS A 525 23.29 3.04 -13.97
N HIS A 526 24.37 3.59 -13.40
CA HIS A 526 25.54 3.99 -14.19
C HIS A 526 26.60 2.88 -14.36
N GLY A 527 26.45 1.75 -13.66
CA GLY A 527 27.49 0.72 -13.62
C GLY A 527 28.83 1.30 -13.15
N THR A 528 29.91 1.01 -13.88
CA THR A 528 31.25 1.55 -13.62
C THR A 528 31.60 2.76 -14.53
N GLY A 529 30.63 3.28 -15.28
CA GLY A 529 30.87 4.25 -16.35
C GLY A 529 30.66 5.72 -15.97
N LEU A 530 30.27 6.03 -14.73
CA LEU A 530 29.96 7.40 -14.31
C LEU A 530 31.23 8.24 -14.16
N ALA A 531 31.32 9.33 -14.92
CA ALA A 531 32.35 10.35 -14.71
C ALA A 531 32.11 11.14 -13.40
N LEU A 532 33.17 11.73 -12.83
CA LEU A 532 33.04 12.58 -11.66
C LEU A 532 32.15 13.79 -11.96
N THR A 533 31.16 14.02 -11.10
CA THR A 533 30.13 15.04 -11.33
C THR A 533 29.53 15.54 -10.03
N THR A 534 28.85 16.69 -10.10
CA THR A 534 27.93 17.21 -9.07
C THR A 534 26.50 17.35 -9.62
N ALA A 535 26.25 16.86 -10.84
CA ALA A 535 24.97 16.94 -11.54
C ALA A 535 24.07 15.71 -11.30
N GLY A 536 24.31 14.97 -10.22
CA GLY A 536 23.46 13.87 -9.80
C GLY A 536 22.08 14.33 -9.30
N PRO A 537 21.22 13.39 -8.90
CA PRO A 537 19.91 13.71 -8.33
C PRO A 537 20.06 14.70 -7.18
N HIS A 538 19.23 15.75 -7.14
CA HIS A 538 19.28 16.82 -6.13
C HIS A 538 20.61 17.59 -6.06
N GLY A 539 21.45 17.52 -7.10
CA GLY A 539 22.79 18.11 -7.12
C GLY A 539 23.81 17.30 -6.32
N MET A 540 23.57 16.00 -6.19
CA MET A 540 24.51 15.09 -5.53
C MET A 540 25.72 14.80 -6.42
N HIS A 541 26.85 14.54 -5.78
CA HIS A 541 28.04 14.03 -6.41
C HIS A 541 28.11 12.50 -6.35
N ASN A 542 29.14 11.92 -6.97
CA ASN A 542 29.40 10.48 -6.91
C ASN A 542 29.45 9.99 -5.46
N VAL A 543 28.75 8.89 -5.19
CA VAL A 543 28.68 8.26 -3.88
C VAL A 543 29.43 6.93 -3.92
N ASN A 544 30.19 6.64 -2.86
CA ASN A 544 30.98 5.40 -2.76
C ASN A 544 32.02 5.23 -3.89
N ASP A 545 32.58 6.34 -4.37
CA ASP A 545 33.47 6.39 -5.51
C ASP A 545 34.90 6.74 -5.07
N LYS A 546 35.86 5.88 -5.42
CA LYS A 546 37.27 6.07 -5.03
C LYS A 546 37.94 7.24 -5.74
N ALA A 547 37.57 7.52 -6.99
CA ALA A 547 38.09 8.66 -7.73
C ALA A 547 37.53 9.96 -7.15
N TRP A 548 36.24 9.99 -6.79
CA TRP A 548 35.65 11.14 -6.11
C TRP A 548 36.38 11.48 -4.82
N ASN A 549 36.65 10.48 -3.97
CA ASN A 549 37.36 10.71 -2.71
C ASN A 549 38.72 11.39 -2.90
N LYS A 550 39.40 11.17 -4.03
CA LYS A 550 40.71 11.75 -4.34
C LYS A 550 40.64 13.09 -5.05
N ASP A 551 39.67 13.26 -5.95
CA ASP A 551 39.69 14.35 -6.94
C ASP A 551 38.60 15.42 -6.69
N HIS A 552 37.80 15.29 -5.63
CA HIS A 552 36.73 16.25 -5.32
C HIS A 552 37.23 17.66 -4.97
N GLU A 553 38.51 17.83 -4.62
CA GLU A 553 39.12 19.14 -4.33
C GLU A 553 38.94 20.13 -5.50
N GLU A 554 39.07 19.65 -6.73
CA GLU A 554 38.93 20.48 -7.93
C GLU A 554 37.49 20.94 -8.16
N PHE A 555 36.50 20.21 -7.64
CA PHE A 555 35.11 20.65 -7.63
C PHE A 555 34.87 21.70 -6.55
N TYR A 556 35.44 21.50 -5.35
CA TYR A 556 35.37 22.47 -4.27
C TYR A 556 36.00 23.81 -4.65
N LYS A 557 37.20 23.82 -5.26
CA LYS A 557 37.87 25.05 -5.72
C LYS A 557 37.02 25.86 -6.71
N LYS A 558 36.21 25.19 -7.53
CA LYS A 558 35.35 25.83 -8.53
C LYS A 558 34.09 26.42 -7.91
N ASP A 559 33.44 25.68 -7.02
CA ASP A 559 32.19 26.13 -6.38
C ASP A 559 32.07 25.60 -4.92
N PRO A 560 32.63 26.33 -3.95
CA PRO A 560 32.50 25.99 -2.54
C PRO A 560 31.04 26.00 -2.05
N LEU A 561 30.19 26.84 -2.63
CA LEU A 561 28.79 27.00 -2.20
C LEU A 561 27.97 25.76 -2.53
N ALA A 562 28.27 25.07 -3.65
CA ALA A 562 27.64 23.80 -3.99
C ALA A 562 27.87 22.74 -2.91
N CYS A 563 29.06 22.69 -2.30
CA CYS A 563 29.37 21.79 -1.20
C CYS A 563 28.61 22.20 0.07
N GLN A 564 28.62 23.51 0.40
CA GLN A 564 27.93 24.03 1.58
C GLN A 564 26.41 23.78 1.54
N ALA A 565 25.81 23.72 0.35
CA ALA A 565 24.39 23.40 0.20
C ALA A 565 24.01 22.06 0.87
N CYS A 566 24.88 21.04 0.82
CA CYS A 566 24.60 19.75 1.44
C CYS A 566 25.37 19.53 2.74
N HIS A 567 26.60 20.04 2.83
CA HIS A 567 27.52 19.82 3.93
C HIS A 567 27.50 20.93 4.99
N GLY A 568 26.69 21.98 4.81
CA GLY A 568 26.53 23.07 5.76
C GLY A 568 27.55 24.19 5.54
N THR A 569 27.28 25.36 6.12
CA THR A 569 28.12 26.56 5.97
C THR A 569 29.54 26.38 6.56
N ASP A 570 29.71 25.46 7.50
CA ASP A 570 30.99 25.10 8.10
C ASP A 570 31.58 23.78 7.58
N LEU A 571 30.93 23.14 6.61
CA LEU A 571 31.32 21.88 5.97
C LEU A 571 31.49 20.68 6.93
N ARG A 572 30.87 20.72 8.12
CA ARG A 572 30.86 19.59 9.07
C ARG A 572 29.81 18.52 8.79
N GLY A 573 29.03 18.71 7.74
CA GLY A 573 27.96 17.81 7.33
C GLY A 573 26.62 18.12 7.99
N THR A 574 25.55 17.77 7.29
CA THR A 574 24.17 18.01 7.76
C THR A 574 23.33 16.74 7.68
N VAL A 575 22.02 16.85 7.87
CA VAL A 575 21.08 15.75 7.60
C VAL A 575 21.03 15.35 6.12
N LEU A 576 21.54 16.18 5.21
CA LEU A 576 21.59 15.91 3.77
C LEU A 576 22.82 15.11 3.35
N SER A 577 23.92 15.17 4.11
CA SER A 577 25.18 14.49 3.78
C SER A 577 25.37 13.18 4.55
N ARG A 578 24.30 12.53 5.03
CA ARG A 578 24.43 11.28 5.79
C ARG A 578 24.75 10.10 4.90
N ALA A 579 25.70 9.25 5.32
CA ALA A 579 25.98 7.99 4.67
C ALA A 579 24.76 7.05 4.73
N ALA A 580 24.25 6.59 3.60
CA ALA A 580 23.08 5.71 3.55
C ALA A 580 23.39 4.26 3.97
N ALA A 581 24.66 3.85 3.84
CA ALA A 581 25.15 2.53 4.21
C ALA A 581 26.55 2.64 4.83
N ALA A 582 26.88 1.67 5.67
CA ALA A 582 28.23 1.53 6.20
C ALA A 582 29.20 1.28 5.05
N ARG A 583 30.37 1.92 5.10
CA ARG A 583 31.36 1.87 4.02
C ARG A 583 32.74 2.22 4.53
N THR A 584 33.72 1.89 3.72
CA THR A 584 35.12 2.24 3.95
C THR A 584 35.56 3.17 2.82
N LEU A 585 35.98 4.38 3.19
CA LEU A 585 36.46 5.40 2.27
C LEU A 585 37.98 5.54 2.40
N ALA A 586 38.60 6.03 1.33
CA ALA A 586 40.00 6.43 1.36
C ALA A 586 40.06 7.94 1.60
N GLY A 587 40.75 8.36 2.66
CA GLY A 587 41.14 9.76 2.86
C GLY A 587 42.49 10.06 2.23
N ASP A 588 43.08 11.18 2.61
CA ASP A 588 44.42 11.59 2.17
C ASP A 588 45.47 10.53 2.54
N ASP A 589 46.53 10.43 1.73
CA ASP A 589 47.60 9.44 1.90
C ASP A 589 47.14 7.96 1.97
N ASN A 590 46.01 7.65 1.32
CA ASN A 590 45.34 6.34 1.36
C ASN A 590 44.93 5.89 2.77
N GLN A 591 44.73 6.81 3.73
CA GLN A 591 44.20 6.43 5.02
C GLN A 591 42.79 5.83 4.88
N VAL A 592 42.53 4.78 5.64
CA VAL A 592 41.27 4.03 5.54
C VAL A 592 40.31 4.56 6.60
N VAL A 593 39.26 5.25 6.17
CA VAL A 593 38.24 5.82 7.06
C VAL A 593 36.99 4.93 7.03
N SER A 594 36.66 4.35 8.18
CA SER A 594 35.45 3.54 8.33
C SER A 594 34.26 4.42 8.71
N ILE A 595 33.22 4.41 7.88
CA ILE A 595 32.03 5.22 8.03
C ILE A 595 30.84 4.32 8.35
N ALA A 596 30.23 4.54 9.51
CA ALA A 596 28.96 3.90 9.85
C ALA A 596 27.78 4.50 9.05
N LYS A 597 26.72 3.71 8.85
CA LYS A 597 25.46 4.20 8.31
C LYS A 597 24.92 5.34 9.20
N GLY A 598 24.43 6.41 8.58
CA GLY A 598 23.84 7.57 9.25
C GLY A 598 24.86 8.64 9.67
N THR A 599 26.17 8.36 9.60
CA THR A 599 27.22 9.35 9.85
C THR A 599 27.08 10.53 8.89
N ARG A 600 27.06 11.75 9.42
CA ARG A 600 27.09 12.97 8.60
C ARG A 600 28.48 13.09 8.01
N ILE A 601 28.57 13.20 6.69
CA ILE A 601 29.84 13.39 6.01
C ILE A 601 30.18 14.87 6.00
N GLY A 602 31.33 15.21 6.56
CA GLY A 602 31.96 16.54 6.52
C GLY A 602 33.44 16.39 6.12
N CYS A 603 34.08 17.51 5.77
CA CYS A 603 35.49 17.51 5.31
C CYS A 603 36.43 16.93 6.36
N GLY A 604 36.22 17.31 7.62
CA GLY A 604 37.07 16.97 8.77
C GLY A 604 37.25 15.48 9.02
N LEU A 605 36.39 14.62 8.45
CA LEU A 605 36.44 13.16 8.68
C LEU A 605 37.65 12.49 8.02
N CYS A 606 38.14 13.07 6.93
CA CYS A 606 39.19 12.46 6.09
C CYS A 606 40.39 13.37 5.89
N HIS A 607 40.25 14.68 6.06
CA HIS A 607 41.33 15.66 5.91
C HIS A 607 40.94 16.93 6.67
N ASP A 608 41.84 17.90 6.78
CA ASP A 608 41.52 19.16 7.46
C ASP A 608 40.39 19.89 6.74
N ASN A 609 39.44 20.40 7.52
CA ASN A 609 38.32 21.16 6.99
C ASN A 609 38.82 22.50 6.43
N PRO A 610 38.55 22.84 5.15
CA PRO A 610 39.11 24.03 4.51
C PRO A 610 38.58 25.36 5.08
N LEU A 611 37.47 25.35 5.84
CA LEU A 611 36.90 26.54 6.46
C LEU A 611 37.22 26.65 7.95
N THR A 612 37.40 25.52 8.65
CA THR A 612 37.58 25.51 10.11
C THR A 612 38.98 25.06 10.56
N GLY A 613 39.80 24.53 9.64
CA GLY A 613 41.21 24.19 9.85
C GLY A 613 41.46 22.99 10.78
N GLY A 614 40.45 22.17 11.07
CA GLY A 614 40.58 21.02 11.96
C GLY A 614 39.96 19.74 11.40
N SER A 615 40.43 18.60 11.90
CA SER A 615 39.80 17.29 11.71
C SER A 615 38.60 17.12 12.64
N ASP A 616 37.54 16.54 12.11
CA ASP A 616 36.38 16.12 12.88
C ASP A 616 36.67 14.70 13.39
N PRO A 617 36.42 14.39 14.68
CA PRO A 617 36.56 13.03 15.15
C PRO A 617 35.62 12.14 14.34
N VAL A 618 36.17 11.11 13.67
CA VAL A 618 35.37 10.06 13.04
C VAL A 618 34.45 9.52 14.13
N PRO A 619 33.12 9.64 13.99
CA PRO A 619 32.23 9.10 15.01
C PRO A 619 32.54 7.61 15.13
N THR A 620 33.01 7.20 16.31
CA THR A 620 33.15 5.77 16.64
C THR A 620 31.82 5.13 16.28
N PRO A 621 31.78 3.99 15.56
CA PRO A 621 30.53 3.34 15.25
C PRO A 621 29.78 3.14 16.56
N THR A 622 28.75 3.96 16.79
CA THR A 622 27.73 3.62 17.75
C THR A 622 27.22 2.30 17.21
N PRO A 623 27.29 1.19 17.97
CA PRO A 623 26.65 -0.04 17.54
C PRO A 623 25.26 0.34 17.05
N THR A 624 24.81 -0.22 15.92
CA THR A 624 23.38 -0.26 15.59
C THR A 624 22.66 -0.39 16.92
N PRO A 625 21.70 0.48 17.27
CA PRO A 625 21.07 0.35 18.57
C PRO A 625 20.60 -1.10 18.66
N THR A 626 21.35 -1.91 19.42
CA THR A 626 20.77 -2.97 20.21
C THR A 626 19.59 -2.24 20.85
N PRO A 627 18.35 -2.72 20.69
CA PRO A 627 17.20 -2.09 21.33
C PRO A 627 17.66 -1.72 22.73
N ALA A 628 17.65 -0.42 23.04
CA ALA A 628 18.32 0.09 24.23
C ALA A 628 17.97 -0.84 25.40
N PRO A 629 18.90 -1.24 26.28
CA PRO A 629 18.49 -1.87 27.52
C PRO A 629 17.56 -0.87 28.21
N GLY A 630 16.25 -1.11 28.11
CA GLY A 630 15.23 -0.08 28.30
C GLY A 630 14.06 -0.10 27.31
N SER A 631 14.14 -0.77 26.15
CA SER A 631 12.92 -1.17 25.43
C SER A 631 12.25 -2.23 26.29
N PRO A 632 11.02 -2.00 26.77
CA PRO A 632 10.42 -2.94 27.68
C PRO A 632 10.18 -4.27 26.98
N ASP A 633 10.71 -5.37 27.52
CA ASP A 633 10.43 -6.71 26.98
C ASP A 633 8.97 -7.06 27.29
N GLY A 634 8.12 -6.94 26.27
CA GLY A 634 6.69 -7.19 26.37
C GLY A 634 6.32 -8.58 26.86
N ALA A 635 7.10 -9.61 26.51
CA ALA A 635 6.85 -10.99 26.93
C ALA A 635 7.20 -11.18 28.41
N THR A 636 8.31 -10.59 28.86
CA THR A 636 8.71 -10.57 30.28
C THR A 636 7.72 -9.76 31.11
N LEU A 637 7.31 -8.57 30.64
CA LEU A 637 6.31 -7.74 31.30
C LEU A 637 4.94 -8.42 31.38
N TYR A 638 4.49 -9.05 30.29
CA TYR A 638 3.24 -9.81 30.28
C TYR A 638 3.29 -10.96 31.30
N THR A 639 4.41 -11.68 31.34
CA THR A 639 4.61 -12.77 32.31
C THR A 639 4.57 -12.26 33.75
N ALA A 640 5.19 -11.10 34.01
CA ALA A 640 5.27 -10.50 35.34
C ALA A 640 3.92 -9.93 35.84
N TYR A 641 3.14 -9.31 34.95
CA TYR A 641 1.99 -8.48 35.37
C TYR A 641 0.63 -8.97 34.87
N CYS A 642 0.58 -9.87 33.89
CA CYS A 642 -0.67 -10.24 33.21
C CYS A 642 -0.97 -11.74 33.26
N ALA A 643 0.06 -12.59 33.20
CA ALA A 643 -0.11 -14.02 32.98
C ALA A 643 -0.81 -14.78 34.12
N SER A 644 -0.73 -14.27 35.35
CA SER A 644 -1.43 -14.87 36.51
C SER A 644 -2.95 -14.83 36.37
N CYS A 645 -3.49 -13.81 35.70
CA CYS A 645 -4.93 -13.64 35.47
C CYS A 645 -5.36 -14.06 34.05
N HIS A 646 -4.44 -13.99 33.07
CA HIS A 646 -4.76 -14.17 31.65
C HIS A 646 -4.14 -15.41 31.00
N LYS A 647 -3.48 -16.27 31.79
CA LYS A 647 -2.70 -17.46 31.39
C LYS A 647 -1.36 -17.10 30.74
N ALA A 648 -0.52 -18.11 30.50
CA ALA A 648 0.76 -17.93 29.82
C ALA A 648 0.57 -17.33 28.41
N LEU A 649 1.51 -16.50 27.96
CA LEU A 649 1.40 -15.68 26.74
C LEU A 649 0.93 -16.48 25.52
N ALA A 650 1.52 -17.66 25.28
CA ALA A 650 1.19 -18.55 24.16
C ALA A 650 -0.29 -19.03 24.17
N THR A 651 -0.91 -19.08 25.35
CA THR A 651 -2.29 -19.56 25.59
C THR A 651 -3.20 -18.48 26.16
N SER A 652 -2.77 -17.21 26.08
CA SER A 652 -3.44 -16.09 26.70
C SER A 652 -4.87 -15.93 26.21
N SER A 653 -5.82 -15.69 27.12
CA SER A 653 -7.20 -15.34 26.73
C SER A 653 -7.33 -13.93 26.13
N LYS A 654 -6.21 -13.20 26.02
CA LYS A 654 -6.13 -11.80 25.58
C LYS A 654 -5.19 -11.61 24.38
N ARG A 655 -4.92 -12.65 23.60
CA ARG A 655 -4.16 -12.52 22.35
C ARG A 655 -4.84 -11.55 21.38
N GLY A 656 -4.05 -10.77 20.66
CA GLY A 656 -4.50 -9.75 19.72
C GLY A 656 -5.05 -8.47 20.34
N VAL A 657 -5.05 -8.33 21.68
CA VAL A 657 -5.54 -7.11 22.35
C VAL A 657 -4.51 -5.98 22.24
N GLY A 658 -4.95 -4.84 21.67
CA GLY A 658 -4.12 -3.65 21.48
C GLY A 658 -3.87 -2.87 22.77
N SER A 659 -2.82 -2.04 22.77
CA SER A 659 -2.34 -1.31 23.96
C SER A 659 -3.35 -0.35 24.55
N ASN A 660 -4.17 0.30 23.71
CA ASN A 660 -5.26 1.16 24.17
C ASN A 660 -6.32 0.39 24.98
N THR A 661 -6.64 -0.85 24.60
CA THR A 661 -7.59 -1.67 25.35
C THR A 661 -7.02 -2.05 26.71
N ILE A 662 -5.70 -2.32 26.79
CA ILE A 662 -5.00 -2.59 28.05
C ILE A 662 -4.99 -1.33 28.93
N GLN A 663 -4.66 -0.17 28.37
CA GLN A 663 -4.65 1.12 29.09
C GLN A 663 -6.04 1.47 29.63
N GLN A 664 -7.09 1.30 28.84
CA GLN A 664 -8.47 1.56 29.27
C GLN A 664 -8.93 0.57 30.35
N ALA A 665 -8.50 -0.69 30.29
CA ALA A 665 -8.82 -1.68 31.31
C ALA A 665 -8.12 -1.37 32.65
N ILE A 666 -6.86 -0.93 32.62
CA ILE A 666 -6.12 -0.47 33.80
C ILE A 666 -6.76 0.79 34.37
N ALA A 667 -7.05 1.79 33.53
CA ALA A 667 -7.64 3.06 33.97
C ALA A 667 -9.06 2.91 34.55
N ALA A 668 -9.84 1.96 34.04
CA ALA A 668 -11.19 1.65 34.53
C ALA A 668 -11.21 0.56 35.61
N ASP A 669 -10.05 0.16 36.15
CA ASP A 669 -9.88 -0.90 37.15
C ASP A 669 -10.66 -2.19 36.84
N ARG A 670 -10.73 -2.56 35.55
CA ARG A 670 -11.54 -3.70 35.11
C ARG A 670 -10.93 -4.99 35.62
N GLY A 671 -11.64 -5.68 36.52
CA GLY A 671 -11.17 -6.93 37.09
C GLY A 671 -9.97 -6.78 38.03
N GLY A 672 -9.78 -5.61 38.65
CA GLY A 672 -8.70 -5.33 39.60
C GLY A 672 -7.38 -4.89 38.95
N MET A 673 -7.41 -4.49 37.68
CA MET A 673 -6.22 -4.08 36.91
C MET A 673 -5.68 -2.69 37.30
N GLY A 674 -6.39 -1.91 38.12
CA GLY A 674 -6.01 -0.57 38.54
C GLY A 674 -4.72 -0.51 39.37
N SER A 675 -4.30 -1.64 39.95
CA SER A 675 -2.99 -1.77 40.61
C SER A 675 -1.80 -1.69 39.64
N LEU A 676 -2.04 -1.76 38.34
CA LEU A 676 -1.02 -1.72 37.28
C LEU A 676 -0.84 -0.32 36.66
N THR A 677 -1.43 0.72 37.26
CA THR A 677 -1.32 2.12 36.81
C THR A 677 0.11 2.67 36.79
N PHE A 678 1.06 1.98 37.43
CA PHE A 678 2.48 2.31 37.39
C PHE A 678 3.19 1.90 36.09
N LEU A 679 2.57 1.07 35.24
CA LEU A 679 3.12 0.70 33.94
C LEU A 679 3.08 1.90 32.99
N SER A 680 4.20 2.24 32.39
CA SER A 680 4.28 3.32 31.41
C SER A 680 3.60 2.94 30.09
N THR A 681 3.23 3.93 29.29
CA THR A 681 2.67 3.72 27.94
C THR A 681 3.56 2.81 27.09
N ALA A 682 4.88 3.03 27.11
CA ALA A 682 5.84 2.20 26.39
C ALA A 682 5.87 0.74 26.87
N GLN A 683 5.67 0.49 28.17
CA GLN A 683 5.58 -0.87 28.73
C GLN A 683 4.28 -1.55 28.28
N ILE A 684 3.17 -0.82 28.23
CA ILE A 684 1.89 -1.36 27.79
C ILE A 684 1.88 -1.62 26.28
N ASP A 685 2.50 -0.75 25.48
CA ASP A 685 2.69 -0.97 24.04
C ASP A 685 3.52 -2.22 23.76
N ALA A 686 4.58 -2.45 24.54
CA ALA A 686 5.38 -3.67 24.43
C ALA A 686 4.57 -4.93 24.80
N ILE A 687 3.78 -4.89 25.87
CA ILE A 687 2.90 -6.01 26.26
C ILE A 687 1.88 -6.32 25.16
N ALA A 688 1.27 -5.29 24.56
CA ALA A 688 0.31 -5.47 23.48
C ALA A 688 0.96 -6.05 22.22
N TYR A 689 2.17 -5.61 21.88
CA TYR A 689 2.97 -6.18 20.80
C TYR A 689 3.30 -7.67 21.04
N ALA A 690 3.61 -8.05 22.28
CA ALA A 690 3.84 -9.45 22.62
C ALA A 690 2.56 -10.32 22.51
N LEU A 691 1.38 -9.73 22.71
CA LEU A 691 0.09 -10.42 22.58
C LEU A 691 -0.37 -10.58 21.11
N SER A 692 0.19 -9.83 20.18
CA SER A 692 -0.14 -9.93 18.74
C SER A 692 0.64 -11.00 17.98
N HIS A 693 1.65 -11.60 18.61
CA HIS A 693 2.46 -12.71 18.09
C HIS A 693 2.23 -13.96 18.94
#